data_AF-A0A8J4CIB1-F1
#
_entry.id   AF-A0A8J4CIB1-F1
#
_cell.length_a   1.000
_cell.length_b   1.000
_cell.length_c   1.000
_cell.angle_alpha   90.00
_cell.angle_beta   90.00
_cell.angle_gamma   90.00
#
_symmetry.space_group_name_H-M   'P 1'
#
loop_
_entity.id
_entity.type
_entity.pdbx_description
1 polymer ?
#
loop_
_entity_poly.entity_id
_entity_poly.type
_entity_poly.pdbx_seq_one_letter_code
_entity_poly.pdbx_strand_id
1 'polypeptide(L)'
;MLARVLALAALLGWFAHLPLLTTARDGSWWQSTGATERDNNNKSGGYSDDDGTVSHDDAIDNADAKQRGSGDGGSMLYGGPNTSAILSTSNSSSDLSIKIKNYYNSKKGPLFGGYDPYIWDDDWSNLNPKCPWANLTFLPRPCFTLHWICVDQETLVTHDWRYSYANPRREPLPDMPWVENWNFPAAVGANTDALRGRGPRYRLHMRPASAHEPTAALRNPVFTNCTLPLIIVADFPYNMGEFFAKVLTALDQLSSTAFDDKVTLALTTPMGLDLAPFHSLLMMSYSRYAPTTAVEMGSRGCGDKQLTYNGRICEPTADEDGRGYRSSSRSGCRVNEAVPWSVEATQPHCFQRVVMCKWDLQIGGGSPLAAVARRVVSAFIAKGMLPASPIQYPGSSSSRETNEDGVDPDPRGSSMLRVLIESRQGPVRNIKNLEELLAACKEVDQIGFSAGSFDRLSCAATSFSERDGFVDRDRFLTNIAAVRSAHVLVVLHGAGATNSWFMRQNSSALVELRPCQFGTRFAPWPDKYMPKQHEKNDDVIRFFGLNIEDQTQCLQGDIETALRNHTYHRDSVGWDASYFARDQHLVLKPGPFLEFIRHVGELLFDVQQYRDVRDADRLHGYVLPEGLMYGPLSITNLTAYRTESNPDVIPF
;
A
#
# COMPACT_ATOMS: atom_id res chain seq x y z
N MET A 1 35.45 74.44 5.08
CA MET A 1 35.78 72.99 5.04
C MET A 1 35.86 72.41 6.47
N LEU A 2 34.82 72.66 7.28
CA LEU A 2 34.76 72.24 8.69
C LEU A 2 33.31 71.85 9.08
N ALA A 3 32.58 71.20 8.16
CA ALA A 3 31.16 70.85 8.35
C ALA A 3 30.77 69.53 7.65
N ARG A 4 31.67 68.54 7.56
CA ARG A 4 31.38 67.19 7.02
C ARG A 4 32.09 66.04 7.75
N VAL A 5 32.35 66.17 9.05
CA VAL A 5 32.93 65.09 9.88
C VAL A 5 32.04 64.74 11.10
N LEU A 6 30.83 65.30 11.22
CA LEU A 6 29.91 65.06 12.34
C LEU A 6 28.59 64.42 11.88
N ALA A 7 28.65 63.28 11.20
CA ALA A 7 27.47 62.47 10.87
C ALA A 7 27.78 60.96 10.78
N LEU A 8 28.56 60.42 11.73
CA LEU A 8 28.82 58.98 11.83
C LEU A 8 28.87 58.43 13.27
N ALA A 9 28.20 59.09 14.22
CA ALA A 9 28.20 58.70 15.63
C ALA A 9 26.80 58.74 16.28
N ALA A 10 25.78 58.19 15.61
CA ALA A 10 24.41 58.13 16.14
C ALA A 10 23.63 56.84 15.77
N LEU A 11 24.30 55.70 15.62
CA LEU A 11 23.64 54.38 15.45
C LEU A 11 24.30 53.25 16.26
N LEU A 12 25.03 53.59 17.33
CA LEU A 12 25.54 52.63 18.30
C LEU A 12 25.11 53.06 19.71
N GLY A 13 24.07 52.43 20.21
CA GLY A 13 23.66 52.55 21.60
C GLY A 13 22.19 52.22 21.74
N TRP A 14 21.89 50.96 22.03
CA TRP A 14 20.75 50.49 22.83
C TRP A 14 20.90 48.97 23.02
N PHE A 15 21.78 48.57 23.94
CA PHE A 15 21.75 47.25 24.56
C PHE A 15 22.53 47.33 25.88
N ALA A 16 21.82 47.32 27.01
CA ALA A 16 22.28 46.76 28.27
C ALA A 16 21.17 46.83 29.32
N HIS A 17 20.58 45.70 29.66
CA HIS A 17 20.35 45.30 31.05
C HIS A 17 20.36 43.77 31.14
N LEU A 18 21.49 43.28 31.64
CA LEU A 18 21.73 41.93 32.17
C LEU A 18 21.75 42.05 33.70
N PRO A 19 21.46 40.95 34.41
CA PRO A 19 22.30 40.62 35.54
C PRO A 19 22.94 39.23 35.41
N LEU A 20 24.26 39.28 35.66
CA LEU A 20 25.24 38.28 36.06
C LEU A 20 24.73 37.01 36.78
N LEU A 21 25.37 35.87 36.46
CA LEU A 21 26.30 35.10 37.33
C LEU A 21 26.81 33.86 36.55
N THR A 22 28.11 33.78 36.20
CA THR A 22 29.16 32.86 36.73
C THR A 22 28.81 31.36 36.68
N THR A 23 29.61 30.38 36.24
CA THR A 23 31.04 30.23 35.91
C THR A 23 31.22 28.86 35.25
N ALA A 24 32.38 28.68 34.61
CA ALA A 24 32.92 27.53 33.88
C ALA A 24 32.83 26.12 34.53
N ARG A 25 32.98 25.13 33.62
CA ARG A 25 33.90 23.96 33.62
C ARG A 25 33.27 22.56 33.49
N ASP A 26 33.87 21.81 32.57
CA ASP A 26 34.18 20.37 32.53
C ASP A 26 33.13 19.34 32.99
N GLY A 27 32.93 18.33 32.16
CA GLY A 27 32.39 17.06 32.63
C GLY A 27 31.82 16.17 31.56
N SER A 28 32.58 15.13 31.23
CA SER A 28 32.11 13.84 30.77
C SER A 28 30.91 13.32 31.61
N TRP A 29 30.30 12.23 31.15
CA TRP A 29 29.61 11.15 31.89
C TRP A 29 28.28 10.76 31.22
N TRP A 30 28.31 9.65 30.48
CA TRP A 30 27.20 8.70 30.47
C TRP A 30 27.64 7.53 31.37
N GLN A 31 27.04 7.43 32.55
CA GLN A 31 27.04 6.19 33.33
C GLN A 31 25.61 5.75 33.62
N SER A 32 25.47 4.44 33.59
CA SER A 32 24.30 3.63 33.88
C SER A 32 23.60 4.02 35.19
N THR A 33 22.28 4.09 35.15
CA THR A 33 21.46 3.89 36.35
C THR A 33 21.11 2.41 36.46
N GLY A 34 21.79 1.75 37.40
CA GLY A 34 21.41 0.44 37.90
C GLY A 34 20.12 0.52 38.71
N ALA A 35 19.30 -0.51 38.59
CA ALA A 35 18.14 -0.75 39.44
C ALA A 35 18.61 -1.19 40.82
N THR A 36 18.17 -0.49 41.85
CA THR A 36 18.34 -0.87 43.26
C THR A 36 17.22 -1.79 43.71
N GLU A 37 17.64 -2.91 44.30
CA GLU A 37 16.85 -3.79 45.17
C GLU A 37 16.09 -3.00 46.23
N ARG A 38 14.86 -3.45 46.50
CA ARG A 38 14.15 -3.15 47.75
C ARG A 38 13.62 -4.44 48.33
N ASP A 39 14.36 -4.95 49.32
CA ASP A 39 13.87 -5.88 50.32
C ASP A 39 12.66 -5.30 51.05
N ASN A 40 11.66 -6.15 51.29
CA ASN A 40 10.81 -6.04 52.47
C ASN A 40 10.28 -7.42 52.88
N ASN A 41 10.89 -7.95 53.93
CA ASN A 41 10.36 -9.01 54.79
C ASN A 41 9.25 -8.46 55.69
N ASN A 42 8.08 -9.12 55.72
CA ASN A 42 7.56 -9.79 56.93
C ASN A 42 6.11 -10.31 56.74
N LYS A 43 5.95 -11.61 57.08
CA LYS A 43 4.91 -12.26 57.95
C LYS A 43 3.41 -11.96 57.65
N SER A 44 2.46 -12.88 57.72
CA SER A 44 2.36 -14.28 58.19
C SER A 44 0.89 -14.72 58.04
N GLY A 45 0.65 -16.01 57.82
CA GLY A 45 -0.66 -16.67 57.83
C GLY A 45 -1.01 -17.23 56.45
N GLY A 46 -1.11 -18.53 56.18
CA GLY A 46 -1.44 -19.66 57.03
C GLY A 46 -2.80 -20.20 56.56
N TYR A 47 -2.81 -21.17 55.63
CA TYR A 47 -3.80 -22.25 55.52
C TYR A 47 -3.33 -23.28 54.47
N SER A 48 -3.23 -24.52 54.93
CA SER A 48 -3.29 -25.84 54.29
C SER A 48 -4.45 -25.98 53.29
N ASP A 49 -4.58 -26.95 52.38
CA ASP A 49 -3.91 -28.20 51.99
C ASP A 49 -4.38 -28.53 50.54
N ASP A 50 -3.87 -29.65 49.99
CA ASP A 50 -4.42 -30.48 48.90
C ASP A 50 -3.71 -30.47 47.54
N ASP A 51 -2.69 -31.33 47.48
CA ASP A 51 -2.53 -32.49 46.59
C ASP A 51 -2.91 -32.39 45.10
N GLY A 52 -1.89 -32.63 44.26
CA GLY A 52 -2.05 -32.86 42.83
C GLY A 52 -0.74 -33.19 42.12
N THR A 53 -0.05 -34.23 42.59
CA THR A 53 1.13 -34.83 41.94
C THR A 53 0.75 -35.54 40.63
N VAL A 54 1.37 -35.13 39.51
CA VAL A 54 1.66 -36.03 38.39
C VAL A 54 3.07 -35.73 37.89
N SER A 55 3.96 -36.67 38.19
CA SER A 55 5.30 -36.77 37.63
C SER A 55 5.23 -37.35 36.21
N HIS A 56 6.08 -36.87 35.32
CA HIS A 56 6.80 -37.74 34.40
C HIS A 56 8.12 -37.08 34.01
N ASP A 57 9.18 -37.59 34.64
CA ASP A 57 10.51 -37.65 34.07
C ASP A 57 10.46 -38.47 32.77
N ASP A 58 11.19 -38.01 31.75
CA ASP A 58 12.08 -38.87 30.97
C ASP A 58 13.01 -37.97 30.13
N ALA A 59 14.26 -37.91 30.59
CA ALA A 59 15.41 -37.60 29.75
C ALA A 59 15.89 -38.89 29.11
N ILE A 60 16.35 -38.85 27.85
CA ILE A 60 17.46 -39.68 27.33
C ILE A 60 18.05 -39.02 26.08
N ASP A 61 19.39 -39.09 26.04
CA ASP A 61 20.38 -38.48 25.17
C ASP A 61 20.47 -38.98 23.70
N ASN A 62 21.11 -38.12 22.89
CA ASN A 62 22.09 -38.36 21.81
C ASN A 62 22.00 -39.59 20.88
N ALA A 63 22.08 -39.36 19.56
CA ALA A 63 23.26 -39.70 18.74
C ALA A 63 23.05 -39.52 17.20
N ASP A 64 24.10 -38.94 16.60
CA ASP A 64 24.77 -39.28 15.33
C ASP A 64 24.10 -39.27 13.94
N ALA A 65 24.64 -38.33 13.15
CA ALA A 65 25.29 -38.50 11.85
C ALA A 65 25.16 -39.85 11.11
N LYS A 66 24.67 -39.77 9.87
CA LYS A 66 25.04 -40.74 8.82
C LYS A 66 25.14 -40.08 7.44
N GLN A 67 26.37 -39.99 6.95
CA GLN A 67 26.70 -39.94 5.53
C GLN A 67 26.10 -41.15 4.79
N ARG A 68 25.50 -40.92 3.61
CA ARG A 68 25.56 -41.86 2.48
C ARG A 68 25.64 -41.07 1.18
N GLY A 69 26.64 -41.41 0.38
CA GLY A 69 26.88 -40.83 -0.93
C GLY A 69 26.32 -41.66 -2.08
N SER A 70 26.67 -41.17 -3.27
CA SER A 70 26.86 -41.86 -4.56
C SER A 70 25.66 -42.61 -5.16
N GLY A 71 25.17 -42.05 -6.26
CA GLY A 71 24.41 -42.75 -7.30
C GLY A 71 24.53 -41.98 -8.61
N ASP A 72 25.51 -42.38 -9.43
CA ASP A 72 25.71 -41.97 -10.82
C ASP A 72 24.51 -42.30 -11.72
N GLY A 73 24.41 -41.57 -12.82
CA GLY A 73 23.99 -42.13 -14.11
C GLY A 73 22.74 -41.53 -14.74
N GLY A 74 22.94 -40.72 -15.79
CA GLY A 74 21.83 -40.29 -16.64
C GLY A 74 22.16 -39.21 -17.65
N SER A 75 23.11 -39.46 -18.56
CA SER A 75 23.32 -38.64 -19.76
C SER A 75 22.11 -38.71 -20.70
N MET A 76 21.64 -37.56 -21.20
CA MET A 76 21.05 -37.50 -22.55
C MET A 76 21.54 -36.25 -23.27
N LEU A 77 22.40 -36.51 -24.27
CA LEU A 77 22.73 -35.63 -25.37
C LEU A 77 21.56 -35.62 -26.37
N TYR A 78 21.17 -34.44 -26.85
CA TYR A 78 20.83 -34.22 -28.26
C TYR A 78 21.11 -32.75 -28.59
N GLY A 79 21.92 -32.54 -29.63
CA GLY A 79 22.37 -31.22 -30.08
C GLY A 79 21.54 -30.63 -31.22
N GLY A 80 21.53 -29.29 -31.23
CA GLY A 80 21.62 -28.38 -32.40
C GLY A 80 20.49 -28.35 -33.45
N PRO A 81 20.58 -27.44 -34.44
CA PRO A 81 20.94 -26.02 -34.33
C PRO A 81 20.02 -25.08 -35.17
N ASN A 82 20.19 -23.76 -34.97
CA ASN A 82 20.01 -22.63 -35.90
C ASN A 82 18.78 -22.56 -36.83
N THR A 83 18.01 -21.48 -36.66
CA THR A 83 17.64 -20.61 -37.80
C THR A 83 17.58 -19.15 -37.37
N SER A 84 18.53 -18.37 -37.85
CA SER A 84 18.52 -16.92 -37.92
C SER A 84 17.49 -16.46 -38.97
N ALA A 85 16.62 -15.52 -38.63
CA ALA A 85 15.81 -14.79 -39.59
C ALA A 85 16.16 -13.31 -39.52
N ILE A 86 16.90 -12.87 -40.54
CA ILE A 86 17.03 -11.49 -40.96
C ILE A 86 15.65 -11.05 -41.48
N LEU A 87 15.09 -9.96 -40.98
CA LEU A 87 14.01 -9.25 -41.66
C LEU A 87 14.30 -7.75 -41.66
N SER A 88 14.55 -7.28 -42.88
CA SER A 88 14.70 -5.90 -43.30
C SER A 88 13.39 -5.14 -43.16
N THR A 89 13.55 -3.83 -43.00
CA THR A 89 12.55 -2.77 -43.04
C THR A 89 11.68 -2.77 -44.30
N SER A 90 10.37 -2.55 -44.13
CA SER A 90 9.58 -1.75 -45.07
C SER A 90 8.26 -1.29 -44.43
N ASN A 91 8.02 0.02 -44.50
CA ASN A 91 6.77 0.71 -44.21
C ASN A 91 5.57 0.08 -44.95
N SER A 92 4.46 -0.13 -44.26
CA SER A 92 3.14 0.35 -44.71
C SER A 92 2.06 0.02 -43.68
N SER A 93 1.23 1.03 -43.41
CA SER A 93 0.02 0.97 -42.62
C SER A 93 -1.02 0.04 -43.24
N SER A 94 -1.57 -0.90 -42.48
CA SER A 94 -2.95 -1.34 -42.65
C SER A 94 -3.43 -2.11 -41.41
N ASP A 95 -4.71 -1.91 -41.11
CA ASP A 95 -5.51 -2.49 -40.03
C ASP A 95 -5.18 -3.94 -39.68
N LEU A 96 -4.90 -4.18 -38.40
CA LEU A 96 -4.83 -5.52 -37.83
C LEU A 96 -5.87 -5.67 -36.72
N SER A 97 -7.05 -6.16 -37.09
CA SER A 97 -8.02 -6.72 -36.14
C SER A 97 -7.44 -8.03 -35.57
N ILE A 98 -6.93 -7.97 -34.34
CA ILE A 98 -6.43 -9.15 -33.62
C ILE A 98 -7.63 -9.96 -33.12
N LYS A 99 -7.93 -11.08 -33.81
CA LYS A 99 -8.80 -12.13 -33.29
C LYS A 99 -7.99 -12.99 -32.33
N ILE A 100 -8.13 -12.74 -31.02
CA ILE A 100 -7.60 -13.61 -29.97
C ILE A 100 -8.43 -14.91 -29.96
N LYS A 101 -7.86 -15.99 -30.49
CA LYS A 101 -8.37 -17.35 -30.27
C LYS A 101 -7.90 -17.83 -28.89
N ASN A 102 -8.80 -17.81 -27.92
CA ASN A 102 -8.57 -18.49 -26.65
C ASN A 102 -8.61 -20.02 -26.87
N TYR A 103 -7.43 -20.65 -26.84
CA TYR A 103 -7.28 -22.09 -26.74
C TYR A 103 -7.40 -22.49 -25.26
N TYR A 104 -8.55 -23.02 -24.85
CA TYR A 104 -8.65 -23.84 -23.64
C TYR A 104 -9.12 -25.24 -24.03
N ASN A 105 -8.21 -26.19 -23.88
CA ASN A 105 -8.37 -27.58 -24.26
C ASN A 105 -8.81 -28.35 -23.00
N SER A 106 -10.12 -28.41 -22.72
CA SER A 106 -10.65 -29.29 -21.67
C SER A 106 -10.93 -30.67 -22.28
N LYS A 107 -10.12 -31.66 -21.87
CA LYS A 107 -10.36 -33.07 -22.19
C LYS A 107 -11.69 -33.52 -21.57
N LYS A 108 -12.62 -33.97 -22.42
CA LYS A 108 -13.82 -34.72 -22.03
C LYS A 108 -13.48 -36.19 -21.80
N GLY A 109 -14.10 -36.77 -20.77
CA GLY A 109 -14.39 -38.19 -20.61
C GLY A 109 -15.82 -38.36 -20.07
N PRO A 110 -16.53 -39.46 -20.37
CA PRO A 110 -17.98 -39.40 -20.63
C PRO A 110 -18.87 -40.14 -19.61
N LEU A 111 -20.19 -40.02 -19.87
CA LEU A 111 -21.33 -40.86 -19.44
C LEU A 111 -22.11 -40.38 -18.20
N PHE A 112 -23.27 -39.76 -18.45
CA PHE A 112 -24.63 -40.15 -18.04
C PHE A 112 -25.53 -38.97 -18.42
N GLY A 113 -26.43 -39.12 -19.39
CA GLY A 113 -27.82 -39.49 -19.14
C GLY A 113 -28.69 -38.29 -19.51
N GLY A 114 -29.39 -38.38 -20.64
CA GLY A 114 -30.14 -37.27 -21.22
C GLY A 114 -31.30 -36.81 -20.34
N TYR A 115 -31.44 -35.48 -20.24
CA TYR A 115 -32.68 -34.82 -19.85
C TYR A 115 -32.93 -33.67 -20.83
N ASP A 116 -34.12 -33.69 -21.40
CA ASP A 116 -34.69 -32.71 -22.34
C ASP A 116 -34.69 -31.30 -21.73
N PRO A 117 -34.16 -30.26 -22.42
CA PRO A 117 -34.39 -28.89 -22.01
C PRO A 117 -35.76 -28.46 -22.54
N TYR A 118 -36.75 -28.44 -21.65
CA TYR A 118 -37.94 -27.62 -21.86
C TYR A 118 -37.49 -26.16 -21.96
N ILE A 119 -37.70 -25.61 -23.14
CA ILE A 119 -37.70 -24.19 -23.47
C ILE A 119 -38.63 -23.49 -22.47
N TRP A 120 -38.07 -22.61 -21.64
CA TRP A 120 -38.82 -21.58 -20.94
C TRP A 120 -38.39 -20.24 -21.51
N ASP A 121 -39.38 -19.48 -21.98
CA ASP A 121 -39.26 -18.11 -22.45
C ASP A 121 -38.56 -17.22 -21.41
N ASP A 122 -37.40 -16.69 -21.77
CA ASP A 122 -36.73 -15.58 -21.10
C ASP A 122 -37.44 -14.23 -21.40
N ASP A 123 -38.77 -14.15 -21.29
CA ASP A 123 -39.49 -12.87 -21.45
C ASP A 123 -39.55 -12.09 -20.12
N TRP A 124 -38.38 -11.74 -19.60
CA TRP A 124 -38.21 -10.69 -18.59
C TRP A 124 -37.97 -9.30 -19.22
N SER A 125 -37.99 -9.20 -20.56
CA SER A 125 -37.88 -7.95 -21.31
C SER A 125 -39.06 -6.99 -21.10
N ASN A 126 -40.20 -7.46 -20.58
CA ASN A 126 -41.44 -6.70 -20.55
C ASN A 126 -41.77 -6.03 -19.19
N LEU A 127 -40.86 -6.05 -18.21
CA LEU A 127 -40.98 -5.24 -16.99
C LEU A 127 -39.99 -4.06 -17.02
N ASN A 128 -40.49 -2.95 -17.58
CA ASN A 128 -39.96 -1.58 -17.50
C ASN A 128 -38.83 -1.20 -18.50
N PRO A 129 -39.18 -0.72 -19.72
CA PRO A 129 -38.21 -0.31 -20.75
C PRO A 129 -37.48 1.03 -20.47
N LYS A 130 -37.37 1.45 -19.20
CA LYS A 130 -36.68 2.70 -18.79
C LYS A 130 -35.50 2.50 -17.84
N CYS A 131 -35.01 1.28 -17.66
CA CYS A 131 -33.80 1.02 -16.90
C CYS A 131 -32.62 0.74 -17.84
N PRO A 132 -31.66 1.66 -18.04
CA PRO A 132 -30.46 1.40 -18.85
C PRO A 132 -29.54 0.29 -18.32
N TRP A 133 -29.91 -0.36 -17.20
CA TRP A 133 -29.09 -1.31 -16.44
C TRP A 133 -29.18 -2.78 -16.88
N ALA A 134 -30.09 -3.13 -17.80
CA ALA A 134 -30.29 -4.53 -18.22
C ALA A 134 -29.12 -5.09 -19.05
N ASN A 135 -28.26 -4.24 -19.61
CA ASN A 135 -27.09 -4.63 -20.40
C ASN A 135 -25.77 -4.56 -19.59
N LEU A 136 -25.76 -5.05 -18.35
CA LEU A 136 -24.51 -5.30 -17.60
C LEU A 136 -23.81 -6.61 -18.04
N THR A 137 -23.96 -7.00 -19.32
CA THR A 137 -23.25 -8.15 -19.92
C THR A 137 -21.73 -7.92 -20.04
N PHE A 138 -21.26 -6.70 -19.79
CA PHE A 138 -19.86 -6.30 -19.84
C PHE A 138 -19.15 -6.25 -18.48
N LEU A 139 -19.77 -6.73 -17.40
CA LEU A 139 -19.06 -6.78 -16.12
C LEU A 139 -17.83 -7.69 -16.24
N PRO A 140 -16.63 -7.21 -15.84
CA PRO A 140 -15.44 -8.05 -15.81
C PRO A 140 -15.74 -9.26 -14.93
N ARG A 141 -15.59 -10.46 -15.50
CA ARG A 141 -15.75 -11.68 -14.71
C ARG A 141 -14.65 -11.72 -13.64
N PRO A 142 -14.97 -12.09 -12.39
CA PRO A 142 -16.27 -12.56 -11.89
C PRO A 142 -17.01 -11.52 -11.01
N CYS A 143 -17.87 -10.69 -11.62
CA CYS A 143 -18.93 -9.98 -10.92
C CYS A 143 -20.29 -10.67 -11.10
N PHE A 144 -21.18 -10.58 -10.11
CA PHE A 144 -22.57 -11.03 -10.22
C PHE A 144 -23.51 -10.10 -9.47
N THR A 145 -24.79 -10.14 -9.85
CA THR A 145 -25.86 -9.34 -9.22
C THR A 145 -26.71 -10.22 -8.33
N LEU A 146 -26.91 -9.77 -7.10
CA LEU A 146 -27.83 -10.35 -6.12
C LEU A 146 -29.05 -9.45 -6.00
N HIS A 147 -30.22 -10.06 -5.79
CA HIS A 147 -31.49 -9.35 -5.68
C HIS A 147 -32.10 -9.57 -4.29
N TRP A 148 -32.79 -8.55 -3.78
CA TRP A 148 -33.53 -8.59 -2.52
C TRP A 148 -32.64 -9.04 -1.35
N ILE A 149 -31.55 -8.30 -1.12
CA ILE A 149 -30.51 -8.63 -0.13
C ILE A 149 -30.60 -7.67 1.06
N CYS A 150 -30.66 -8.21 2.26
CA CYS A 150 -30.36 -7.46 3.48
C CYS A 150 -28.91 -7.73 3.92
N VAL A 151 -28.19 -6.69 4.32
CA VAL A 151 -26.85 -6.80 4.90
C VAL A 151 -26.97 -6.72 6.41
N ASP A 152 -26.58 -7.79 7.09
CA ASP A 152 -26.60 -7.94 8.54
C ASP A 152 -25.20 -8.34 9.01
N GLN A 153 -24.42 -7.34 9.42
CA GLN A 153 -23.00 -7.48 9.74
C GLN A 153 -22.21 -8.16 8.59
N GLU A 154 -21.55 -9.28 8.84
CA GLU A 154 -20.79 -10.07 7.85
C GLU A 154 -21.66 -11.04 7.02
N THR A 155 -22.99 -10.95 7.15
CA THR A 155 -23.92 -11.86 6.49
C THR A 155 -24.85 -11.15 5.51
N LEU A 156 -24.89 -11.64 4.27
CA LEU A 156 -25.89 -11.30 3.28
C LEU A 156 -27.11 -12.23 3.45
N VAL A 157 -28.24 -11.65 3.83
CA VAL A 157 -29.52 -12.36 3.99
C VAL A 157 -30.34 -12.15 2.71
N THR A 158 -30.55 -13.21 1.94
CA THR A 158 -31.35 -13.12 0.70
C THR A 158 -32.82 -13.44 0.94
N HIS A 159 -33.68 -12.58 0.44
CA HIS A 159 -35.14 -12.77 0.36
C HIS A 159 -35.59 -13.15 -1.05
N ASP A 160 -34.65 -13.44 -1.95
CA ASP A 160 -34.98 -13.91 -3.28
C ASP A 160 -35.66 -15.29 -3.20
N TRP A 161 -36.85 -15.40 -3.77
CA TRP A 161 -37.64 -16.63 -3.76
C TRP A 161 -36.88 -17.81 -4.36
N ARG A 162 -35.96 -17.57 -5.30
CA ARG A 162 -35.11 -18.61 -5.90
C ARG A 162 -34.30 -19.38 -4.85
N TYR A 163 -33.87 -18.71 -3.78
CA TYR A 163 -33.02 -19.32 -2.74
C TYR A 163 -33.80 -19.64 -1.45
N SER A 164 -35.08 -19.29 -1.36
CA SER A 164 -35.89 -19.44 -0.15
C SER A 164 -36.09 -20.92 0.24
N TYR A 165 -36.04 -21.23 1.54
CA TYR A 165 -36.38 -22.55 2.05
C TYR A 165 -37.84 -22.93 1.82
N ALA A 166 -38.73 -21.95 1.64
CA ALA A 166 -40.14 -22.17 1.32
C ALA A 166 -40.37 -22.49 -0.17
N ASN A 167 -39.37 -22.31 -1.03
CA ASN A 167 -39.45 -22.65 -2.44
C ASN A 167 -39.10 -24.14 -2.65
N PRO A 168 -40.04 -24.99 -3.10
CA PRO A 168 -39.75 -26.40 -3.36
C PRO A 168 -38.79 -26.62 -4.54
N ARG A 169 -38.60 -25.61 -5.40
CA ARG A 169 -37.67 -25.61 -6.53
C ARG A 169 -36.46 -24.71 -6.28
N ARG A 170 -36.06 -24.55 -5.01
CA ARG A 170 -34.95 -23.65 -4.68
C ARG A 170 -33.67 -24.02 -5.41
N GLU A 171 -32.96 -23.00 -5.86
CA GLU A 171 -31.60 -23.11 -6.36
C GLU A 171 -30.60 -23.11 -5.20
N PRO A 172 -29.41 -23.72 -5.36
CA PRO A 172 -28.33 -23.51 -4.40
C PRO A 172 -27.91 -22.04 -4.39
N LEU A 173 -27.47 -21.54 -3.24
CA LEU A 173 -26.86 -20.22 -3.17
C LEU A 173 -25.64 -20.15 -4.08
N PRO A 174 -25.37 -18.98 -4.71
CA PRO A 174 -24.16 -18.79 -5.49
C PRO A 174 -22.92 -18.96 -4.61
N ASP A 175 -21.83 -19.48 -5.18
CA ASP A 175 -20.56 -19.56 -4.46
C ASP A 175 -19.97 -18.15 -4.30
N MET A 176 -19.82 -17.73 -3.04
CA MET A 176 -19.36 -16.40 -2.71
C MET A 176 -17.84 -16.34 -2.81
N PRO A 177 -17.27 -15.31 -3.47
CA PRO A 177 -15.84 -15.24 -3.65
C PRO A 177 -15.11 -15.00 -2.31
N TRP A 178 -13.89 -15.52 -2.24
CA TRP A 178 -13.06 -15.48 -1.04
C TRP A 178 -12.01 -14.38 -1.15
N VAL A 179 -11.68 -13.73 -0.04
CA VAL A 179 -10.38 -13.12 0.17
C VAL A 179 -9.42 -14.26 0.51
N GLU A 180 -8.64 -14.70 -0.47
CA GLU A 180 -7.75 -15.85 -0.31
C GLU A 180 -6.49 -15.48 0.46
N ASN A 181 -6.00 -14.28 0.19
CA ASN A 181 -4.74 -13.80 0.69
C ASN A 181 -4.96 -12.44 1.32
N TRP A 182 -4.62 -12.30 2.58
CA TRP A 182 -4.63 -11.02 3.27
C TRP A 182 -3.66 -11.08 4.44
N ASN A 183 -3.18 -9.90 4.83
CA ASN A 183 -2.33 -9.69 5.97
C ASN A 183 -3.10 -8.92 7.04
N PHE A 184 -2.92 -9.29 8.30
CA PHE A 184 -3.54 -8.59 9.41
C PHE A 184 -2.81 -7.25 9.60
N PRO A 185 -3.48 -6.09 9.69
CA PRO A 185 -2.80 -4.85 10.06
C PRO A 185 -2.38 -4.94 11.53
N ALA A 186 -1.13 -5.35 11.80
CA ALA A 186 -0.65 -5.46 13.17
C ALA A 186 -0.56 -4.07 13.81
N ALA A 187 -0.94 -3.97 15.08
CA ALA A 187 -0.92 -2.74 15.87
C ALA A 187 0.49 -2.11 16.01
N VAL A 188 1.55 -2.85 15.65
CA VAL A 188 2.95 -2.42 15.78
C VAL A 188 3.51 -1.73 14.54
N GLY A 189 2.67 -1.34 13.57
CA GLY A 189 3.08 -0.44 12.49
C GLY A 189 3.95 -1.00 11.38
N ALA A 190 4.54 -2.17 11.58
CA ALA A 190 5.19 -2.86 10.48
C ALA A 190 4.10 -3.30 9.50
N ASN A 191 4.23 -2.90 8.23
CA ASN A 191 3.48 -3.55 7.17
C ASN A 191 3.74 -5.06 7.29
N THR A 192 2.69 -5.83 7.55
CA THR A 192 2.76 -7.20 8.03
C THR A 192 3.13 -8.20 6.95
N ASP A 193 3.70 -7.75 5.84
CA ASP A 193 4.28 -8.66 4.86
C ASP A 193 5.49 -9.42 5.43
N ALA A 194 6.13 -8.91 6.50
CA ALA A 194 7.25 -9.55 7.21
C ALA A 194 6.82 -10.46 8.39
N LEU A 195 5.75 -10.10 9.11
CA LEU A 195 5.22 -10.88 10.24
C LEU A 195 4.17 -11.86 9.69
N ARG A 196 4.40 -13.18 9.78
CA ARG A 196 3.57 -14.23 9.15
C ARG A 196 2.08 -14.02 9.47
N GLY A 197 1.13 -14.44 8.65
CA GLY A 197 1.13 -15.12 7.35
C GLY A 197 -0.23 -14.86 6.70
N ARG A 198 -0.52 -15.50 5.55
CA ARG A 198 -1.86 -15.40 4.94
C ARG A 198 -2.90 -15.73 6.02
N GLY A 199 -3.77 -14.76 6.32
CA GLY A 199 -4.90 -15.02 7.20
C GLY A 199 -5.76 -16.15 6.64
N PRO A 200 -6.62 -16.79 7.47
CA PRO A 200 -7.54 -17.78 6.96
C PRO A 200 -8.39 -17.19 5.84
N ARG A 201 -8.75 -18.01 4.85
CA ARG A 201 -9.63 -17.57 3.76
C ARG A 201 -10.88 -16.95 4.38
N TYR A 202 -11.18 -15.74 3.96
CA TYR A 202 -12.33 -14.99 4.46
C TYR A 202 -13.36 -14.83 3.34
N ARG A 203 -14.64 -14.92 3.66
CA ARG A 203 -15.72 -14.60 2.73
C ARG A 203 -16.87 -13.97 3.49
N LEU A 204 -17.64 -13.14 2.79
CA LEU A 204 -18.96 -12.77 3.30
C LEU A 204 -19.85 -14.01 3.30
N HIS A 205 -20.53 -14.22 4.41
CA HIS A 205 -21.50 -15.29 4.53
C HIS A 205 -22.77 -14.90 3.78
N MET A 206 -23.39 -15.86 3.10
CA MET A 206 -24.71 -15.66 2.50
C MET A 206 -25.65 -16.76 2.99
N ARG A 207 -26.88 -16.39 3.35
CA ARG A 207 -27.92 -17.34 3.74
C ARG A 207 -29.29 -16.91 3.22
N PRO A 208 -30.23 -17.84 3.00
CA PRO A 208 -31.62 -17.48 2.77
C PRO A 208 -32.23 -16.91 4.06
N ALA A 209 -33.17 -15.99 3.91
CA ALA A 209 -34.03 -15.58 5.00
C ALA A 209 -34.88 -16.77 5.50
N SER A 210 -35.18 -16.75 6.80
CA SER A 210 -35.96 -17.75 7.53
C SER A 210 -37.20 -17.13 8.15
N ALA A 211 -38.13 -17.95 8.64
CA ALA A 211 -39.29 -17.45 9.40
C ALA A 211 -38.90 -16.90 10.79
N HIS A 212 -37.67 -17.18 11.25
CA HIS A 212 -37.19 -16.87 12.60
C HIS A 212 -36.08 -15.82 12.57
N GLU A 213 -36.12 -14.88 11.62
CA GLU A 213 -35.17 -13.77 11.62
C GLU A 213 -35.23 -12.99 12.94
N PRO A 214 -34.09 -12.56 13.51
CA PRO A 214 -34.05 -11.98 14.85
C PRO A 214 -34.75 -10.61 14.91
N THR A 215 -34.63 -9.80 13.86
CA THR A 215 -35.16 -8.43 13.82
C THR A 215 -36.44 -8.33 12.98
N ALA A 216 -37.30 -7.37 13.32
CA ALA A 216 -38.50 -7.09 12.52
C ALA A 216 -38.16 -6.62 11.10
N ALA A 217 -37.05 -5.89 10.93
CA ALA A 217 -36.54 -5.43 9.64
C ALA A 217 -36.14 -6.59 8.73
N LEU A 218 -35.53 -7.66 9.25
CA LEU A 218 -35.27 -8.87 8.47
C LEU A 218 -36.52 -9.70 8.23
N ARG A 219 -37.47 -9.76 9.19
CA ARG A 219 -38.74 -10.49 8.97
C ARG A 219 -39.60 -9.83 7.88
N ASN A 220 -39.62 -8.50 7.84
CA ASN A 220 -40.41 -7.70 6.91
C ASN A 220 -39.54 -6.60 6.26
N PRO A 221 -38.64 -6.98 5.35
CA PRO A 221 -37.67 -6.05 4.78
C PRO A 221 -38.32 -5.02 3.87
N VAL A 222 -37.85 -3.77 3.99
CA VAL A 222 -38.14 -2.70 3.03
C VAL A 222 -36.93 -2.55 2.13
N PHE A 223 -37.06 -3.00 0.88
CA PHE A 223 -35.96 -2.95 -0.08
C PHE A 223 -35.84 -1.58 -0.74
N THR A 224 -34.70 -0.93 -0.55
CA THR A 224 -34.38 0.34 -1.19
C THR A 224 -33.65 0.14 -2.52
N ASN A 225 -33.84 1.11 -3.42
CA ASN A 225 -33.09 1.27 -4.67
C ASN A 225 -32.50 2.69 -4.76
N CYS A 226 -32.29 3.33 -3.59
CA CYS A 226 -31.67 4.65 -3.47
C CYS A 226 -30.20 4.60 -3.87
N THR A 227 -29.51 3.55 -3.46
CA THR A 227 -28.12 3.27 -3.82
C THR A 227 -28.00 1.87 -4.41
N LEU A 228 -26.93 1.66 -5.17
CA LEU A 228 -26.53 0.35 -5.68
C LEU A 228 -25.21 -0.05 -5.01
N PRO A 229 -25.24 -0.90 -3.98
CA PRO A 229 -24.00 -1.34 -3.36
C PRO A 229 -23.16 -2.17 -4.33
N LEU A 230 -21.90 -1.78 -4.49
CA LEU A 230 -20.85 -2.55 -5.15
C LEU A 230 -19.92 -3.10 -4.07
N ILE A 231 -20.13 -4.38 -3.71
CA ILE A 231 -19.29 -5.12 -2.78
C ILE A 231 -18.05 -5.61 -3.53
N ILE A 232 -16.90 -5.12 -3.08
CA ILE A 232 -15.58 -5.42 -3.63
C ILE A 232 -14.93 -6.50 -2.76
N VAL A 233 -14.49 -7.59 -3.37
CA VAL A 233 -13.66 -8.61 -2.75
C VAL A 233 -12.28 -8.56 -3.38
N ALA A 234 -11.25 -8.28 -2.58
CA ALA A 234 -9.88 -8.11 -3.06
C ALA A 234 -8.90 -8.85 -2.16
N ASP A 235 -7.87 -9.43 -2.77
CA ASP A 235 -6.74 -10.01 -2.04
C ASP A 235 -5.74 -8.92 -1.64
N PHE A 236 -5.19 -9.07 -0.44
CA PHE A 236 -4.32 -8.12 0.24
C PHE A 236 -4.92 -6.72 0.33
N PRO A 237 -6.15 -6.57 0.88
CA PRO A 237 -6.82 -5.27 0.93
C PRO A 237 -5.97 -4.24 1.69
N TYR A 238 -5.31 -4.65 2.79
CA TYR A 238 -4.46 -3.76 3.59
C TYR A 238 -3.06 -3.51 3.03
N ASN A 239 -2.69 -4.13 1.90
CA ASN A 239 -1.48 -3.75 1.18
C ASN A 239 -1.85 -2.69 0.14
N MET A 240 -1.48 -1.43 0.40
CA MET A 240 -1.83 -0.29 -0.45
C MET A 240 -1.47 -0.50 -1.93
N GLY A 241 -0.31 -1.09 -2.24
CA GLY A 241 0.12 -1.33 -3.60
C GLY A 241 -0.76 -2.35 -4.32
N GLU A 242 -1.04 -3.49 -3.68
CA GLU A 242 -1.93 -4.53 -4.21
C GLU A 242 -3.38 -4.03 -4.34
N PHE A 243 -3.88 -3.32 -3.32
CA PHE A 243 -5.21 -2.71 -3.32
C PHE A 243 -5.35 -1.72 -4.47
N PHE A 244 -4.44 -0.76 -4.58
CA PHE A 244 -4.50 0.23 -5.64
C PHE A 244 -4.35 -0.43 -7.02
N ALA A 245 -3.44 -1.39 -7.18
CA ALA A 245 -3.23 -2.05 -8.47
C ALA A 245 -4.40 -2.93 -8.92
N LYS A 246 -5.14 -3.56 -8.00
CA LYS A 246 -6.28 -4.43 -8.33
C LYS A 246 -7.62 -3.71 -8.29
N VAL A 247 -7.85 -2.95 -7.24
CA VAL A 247 -9.15 -2.35 -6.94
C VAL A 247 -9.32 -1.04 -7.70
N LEU A 248 -8.34 -0.14 -7.62
CA LEU A 248 -8.52 1.20 -8.17
C LEU A 248 -8.43 1.19 -9.70
N THR A 249 -7.62 0.32 -10.29
CA THR A 249 -7.59 0.14 -11.76
C THR A 249 -8.90 -0.43 -12.31
N ALA A 250 -9.53 -1.35 -11.59
CA ALA A 250 -10.83 -1.92 -11.95
C ALA A 250 -11.96 -0.90 -11.76
N LEU A 251 -11.96 -0.15 -10.64
CA LEU A 251 -12.89 0.96 -10.41
C LEU A 251 -12.77 2.03 -11.49
N ASP A 252 -11.54 2.40 -11.87
CA ASP A 252 -11.31 3.40 -12.90
C ASP A 252 -11.87 2.97 -14.25
N GLN A 253 -11.57 1.75 -14.67
CA GLN A 253 -12.12 1.17 -15.90
C GLN A 253 -13.65 1.12 -15.88
N LEU A 254 -14.25 0.61 -14.80
CA LEU A 254 -15.69 0.57 -14.66
C LEU A 254 -16.29 1.98 -14.65
N SER A 255 -15.63 2.95 -14.01
CA SER A 255 -16.10 4.33 -13.93
C SER A 255 -16.14 5.02 -15.28
N SER A 256 -15.24 4.64 -16.19
CA SER A 256 -15.20 5.15 -17.56
C SER A 256 -16.31 4.58 -18.46
N THR A 257 -16.93 3.47 -18.06
CA THR A 257 -17.87 2.73 -18.91
C THR A 257 -19.31 2.75 -18.41
N ALA A 258 -19.55 2.70 -17.10
CA ALA A 258 -20.89 2.35 -16.59
C ALA A 258 -21.20 2.70 -15.12
N PHE A 259 -20.44 3.55 -14.44
CA PHE A 259 -20.78 3.88 -13.05
C PHE A 259 -22.10 4.66 -12.96
N ASP A 260 -23.11 4.08 -12.31
CA ASP A 260 -24.27 4.82 -11.82
C ASP A 260 -23.79 5.77 -10.72
N ASP A 261 -24.31 7.00 -10.73
CA ASP A 261 -24.13 7.96 -9.64
C ASP A 261 -24.64 7.45 -8.29
N LYS A 262 -25.48 6.42 -8.30
CA LYS A 262 -26.02 5.71 -7.14
C LYS A 262 -25.08 4.66 -6.54
N VAL A 263 -23.94 4.36 -7.16
CA VAL A 263 -23.07 3.30 -6.65
C VAL A 263 -22.49 3.67 -5.30
N THR A 264 -22.70 2.82 -4.28
CA THR A 264 -21.98 2.88 -3.01
C THR A 264 -20.89 1.82 -3.00
N LEU A 265 -19.65 2.22 -2.76
CA LEU A 265 -18.51 1.31 -2.74
C LEU A 265 -18.35 0.69 -1.35
N ALA A 266 -18.33 -0.62 -1.28
CA ALA A 266 -18.06 -1.33 -0.04
C ALA A 266 -16.95 -2.37 -0.19
N LEU A 267 -15.93 -2.27 0.63
CA LEU A 267 -14.83 -3.22 0.64
C LEU A 267 -15.15 -4.36 1.61
N THR A 268 -14.95 -5.59 1.15
CA THR A 268 -14.95 -6.77 2.01
C THR A 268 -13.64 -6.80 2.78
N THR A 269 -13.71 -6.50 4.07
CA THR A 269 -12.58 -6.53 4.99
C THR A 269 -12.63 -7.81 5.82
N PRO A 270 -11.53 -8.57 5.91
CA PRO A 270 -11.49 -9.77 6.75
C PRO A 270 -11.83 -9.48 8.21
N MET A 271 -12.64 -10.33 8.83
CA MET A 271 -13.06 -10.23 10.24
C MET A 271 -13.73 -8.89 10.60
N GLY A 272 -14.35 -8.22 9.62
CA GLY A 272 -15.07 -6.97 9.82
C GLY A 272 -14.18 -5.82 10.24
N LEU A 273 -12.87 -5.92 9.97
CA LEU A 273 -11.92 -4.84 10.21
C LEU A 273 -12.35 -3.56 9.47
N ASP A 274 -11.99 -2.40 10.02
CA ASP A 274 -12.34 -1.12 9.39
C ASP A 274 -11.51 -0.86 8.12
N LEU A 275 -11.95 0.11 7.31
CA LEU A 275 -11.16 0.63 6.21
C LEU A 275 -9.88 1.31 6.72
N ALA A 276 -8.73 0.92 6.16
CA ALA A 276 -7.53 1.74 6.28
C ALA A 276 -7.77 3.15 5.68
N PRO A 277 -7.12 4.20 6.18
CA PRO A 277 -7.33 5.57 5.69
C PRO A 277 -7.13 5.76 4.19
N PHE A 278 -6.20 5.03 3.57
CA PHE A 278 -6.01 5.07 2.12
C PHE A 278 -7.18 4.45 1.34
N HIS A 279 -7.92 3.48 1.89
CA HIS A 279 -9.07 2.88 1.19
C HIS A 279 -10.14 3.94 0.89
N SER A 280 -10.54 4.70 1.92
CA SER A 280 -11.60 5.70 1.81
C SER A 280 -11.16 6.87 0.92
N LEU A 281 -9.91 7.33 1.08
CA LEU A 281 -9.31 8.39 0.25
C LEU A 281 -9.21 8.02 -1.22
N LEU A 282 -8.77 6.81 -1.55
CA LEU A 282 -8.61 6.41 -2.93
C LEU A 282 -9.96 6.18 -3.61
N MET A 283 -10.90 5.51 -2.92
CA MET A 283 -12.21 5.16 -3.48
C MET A 283 -13.18 6.34 -3.57
N MET A 284 -13.05 7.40 -2.77
CA MET A 284 -13.99 8.55 -2.79
C MET A 284 -13.95 9.38 -4.08
N SER A 285 -13.05 9.07 -5.01
CA SER A 285 -13.03 9.65 -6.36
C SER A 285 -13.97 8.93 -7.34
N TYR A 286 -14.46 7.74 -6.97
CA TYR A 286 -15.29 6.85 -7.81
C TYR A 286 -16.75 6.74 -7.34
N SER A 287 -17.11 7.36 -6.22
CA SER A 287 -18.48 7.39 -5.71
C SER A 287 -18.78 8.72 -5.05
N ARG A 288 -20.06 9.12 -5.12
CA ARG A 288 -20.60 10.27 -4.38
C ARG A 288 -20.82 9.94 -2.90
N TYR A 289 -20.96 8.67 -2.57
CA TYR A 289 -21.13 8.18 -1.22
C TYR A 289 -19.77 7.87 -0.61
N ALA A 290 -19.65 8.06 0.72
CA ALA A 290 -18.45 7.65 1.43
C ALA A 290 -18.24 6.14 1.27
N PRO A 291 -17.04 5.68 0.85
CA PRO A 291 -16.73 4.26 0.86
C PRO A 291 -16.86 3.68 2.27
N THR A 292 -17.29 2.43 2.36
CA THR A 292 -17.56 1.76 3.65
C THR A 292 -17.06 0.30 3.62
N THR A 293 -17.11 -0.42 4.73
CA THR A 293 -16.93 -1.87 4.71
C THR A 293 -18.24 -2.59 4.39
N ALA A 294 -18.17 -3.84 3.95
CA ALA A 294 -19.35 -4.67 3.80
C ALA A 294 -20.14 -4.83 5.13
N VAL A 295 -19.43 -4.85 6.26
CA VAL A 295 -20.04 -4.96 7.61
C VAL A 295 -20.77 -3.68 8.00
N GLU A 296 -20.13 -2.53 7.80
CA GLU A 296 -20.71 -1.22 8.08
C GLU A 296 -21.91 -0.89 7.16
N MET A 297 -21.95 -1.47 5.95
CA MET A 297 -23.09 -1.28 5.06
C MET A 297 -24.41 -1.76 5.70
N GLY A 298 -24.35 -2.79 6.56
CA GLY A 298 -25.49 -3.26 7.35
C GLY A 298 -25.85 -2.36 8.52
N SER A 299 -24.95 -1.46 8.95
CA SER A 299 -25.16 -0.58 10.10
C SER A 299 -25.57 0.85 9.72
N ARG A 300 -25.24 1.32 8.51
CA ARG A 300 -25.52 2.68 8.05
C ARG A 300 -26.86 2.79 7.31
N GLY A 301 -27.84 3.31 8.05
CA GLY A 301 -29.09 3.83 7.50
C GLY A 301 -28.87 4.62 6.22
N CYS A 302 -29.63 4.33 5.16
CA CYS A 302 -30.17 5.44 4.39
C CYS A 302 -30.96 6.23 5.41
N GLY A 303 -30.32 7.23 6.03
CA GLY A 303 -30.96 8.04 7.06
C GLY A 303 -32.23 8.56 6.41
N ASP A 304 -33.38 8.01 6.82
CA ASP A 304 -34.63 8.73 6.74
C ASP A 304 -34.28 10.06 7.36
N LYS A 305 -34.20 11.08 6.48
CA LYS A 305 -33.71 12.44 6.73
C LYS A 305 -33.78 12.67 8.21
N GLN A 306 -32.61 12.82 8.87
CA GLN A 306 -32.48 13.31 10.25
C GLN A 306 -33.81 13.94 10.62
N LEU A 307 -34.67 13.21 11.32
CA LEU A 307 -36.03 13.65 11.58
C LEU A 307 -35.84 14.92 12.38
N THR A 308 -35.84 16.04 11.68
CA THR A 308 -35.74 17.37 12.24
C THR A 308 -37.05 17.54 12.95
N TYR A 309 -37.13 17.04 14.18
CA TYR A 309 -38.18 17.39 15.09
C TYR A 309 -37.94 18.86 15.44
N ASN A 310 -38.60 19.77 14.72
CA ASN A 310 -38.54 21.22 14.85
C ASN A 310 -37.21 21.91 14.47
N GLY A 311 -36.56 21.51 13.37
CA GLY A 311 -35.51 22.33 12.75
C GLY A 311 -34.24 22.57 13.58
N ARG A 312 -34.02 21.81 14.66
CA ARG A 312 -32.74 21.80 15.39
C ARG A 312 -31.93 20.59 14.96
N ILE A 313 -30.78 20.87 14.36
CA ILE A 313 -29.73 19.88 14.12
C ILE A 313 -29.19 19.51 15.50
N CYS A 314 -29.26 18.23 15.88
CA CYS A 314 -28.49 17.72 17.00
C CYS A 314 -27.04 17.62 16.52
N GLU A 315 -26.30 18.72 16.60
CA GLU A 315 -24.85 18.67 16.47
C GLU A 315 -24.32 17.83 17.64
N PRO A 316 -23.49 16.81 17.39
CA PRO A 316 -22.71 16.20 18.46
C PRO A 316 -21.83 17.32 19.00
N THR A 317 -22.12 17.77 20.22
CA THR A 317 -21.22 18.66 20.94
C THR A 317 -19.90 17.92 21.05
N ALA A 318 -18.93 18.31 20.22
CA ALA A 318 -17.54 17.93 20.41
C ALA A 318 -17.20 18.25 21.87
N ASP A 319 -16.60 17.27 22.54
CA ASP A 319 -16.18 17.34 23.93
C ASP A 319 -15.46 18.67 24.21
N GLU A 320 -16.20 19.65 24.73
CA GLU A 320 -15.61 20.78 25.43
C GLU A 320 -15.39 20.34 26.87
N ASP A 321 -14.09 20.24 27.17
CA ASP A 321 -13.46 20.20 28.47
C ASP A 321 -14.40 20.44 29.66
N GLY A 322 -14.54 19.39 30.46
CA GLY A 322 -15.28 19.42 31.71
C GLY A 322 -14.82 20.57 32.61
N ARG A 323 -15.63 21.62 32.67
CA ARG A 323 -15.66 22.56 33.81
C ARG A 323 -17.04 23.20 33.95
N GLY A 324 -17.91 22.46 34.64
CA GLY A 324 -18.88 22.99 35.60
C GLY A 324 -19.90 24.00 35.10
N TYR A 325 -21.05 23.53 34.62
CA TYR A 325 -22.28 24.33 34.68
C TYR A 325 -23.48 23.47 35.09
N ARG A 326 -23.95 23.68 36.33
CA ARG A 326 -25.25 23.22 36.80
C ARG A 326 -26.32 24.06 36.09
N SER A 327 -27.03 23.48 35.14
CA SER A 327 -28.34 24.01 34.74
C SER A 327 -29.33 22.89 34.46
N SER A 328 -30.31 22.83 35.34
CA SER A 328 -31.53 22.04 35.25
C SER A 328 -32.42 22.57 34.12
N SER A 329 -32.64 21.78 33.07
CA SER A 329 -33.87 21.89 32.28
C SER A 329 -34.20 20.58 31.57
N ARG A 330 -35.31 19.99 32.00
CA ARG A 330 -35.92 18.76 31.49
C ARG A 330 -36.62 19.05 30.15
N SER A 331 -36.12 18.45 29.08
CA SER A 331 -36.92 17.89 27.96
C SER A 331 -35.96 17.24 26.96
N GLY A 332 -35.23 16.23 27.44
CA GLY A 332 -34.35 15.44 26.60
C GLY A 332 -35.16 14.62 25.60
N CYS A 333 -34.87 14.79 24.31
CA CYS A 333 -35.11 13.74 23.33
C CYS A 333 -34.38 12.50 23.85
N ARG A 334 -35.12 11.55 24.44
CA ARG A 334 -34.62 10.20 24.61
C ARG A 334 -34.62 9.56 23.23
N VAL A 335 -33.61 9.90 22.43
CA VAL A 335 -33.04 8.87 21.56
C VAL A 335 -32.58 7.82 22.55
N ASN A 336 -33.07 6.59 22.46
CA ASN A 336 -32.46 5.50 23.19
C ASN A 336 -31.01 5.48 22.72
N GLU A 337 -30.10 6.08 23.48
CA GLU A 337 -28.67 5.87 23.31
C GLU A 337 -28.52 4.37 23.35
N ALA A 338 -28.16 3.79 22.20
CA ALA A 338 -27.66 2.44 22.17
C ALA A 338 -26.57 2.40 23.25
N VAL A 339 -26.78 1.56 24.26
CA VAL A 339 -25.80 1.43 25.34
C VAL A 339 -24.48 1.07 24.66
N PRO A 340 -23.32 1.65 25.05
CA PRO A 340 -22.06 1.52 24.33
C PRO A 340 -21.58 0.07 24.07
N TRP A 341 -22.20 -0.92 24.72
CA TRP A 341 -21.93 -2.34 24.56
C TRP A 341 -23.02 -3.12 23.80
N SER A 342 -24.20 -2.56 23.53
CA SER A 342 -25.23 -3.27 22.75
C SER A 342 -24.99 -3.07 21.26
N VAL A 343 -24.51 -4.13 20.62
CA VAL A 343 -24.53 -4.32 19.15
C VAL A 343 -25.98 -4.34 18.60
N GLU A 344 -26.96 -4.38 19.49
CA GLU A 344 -28.39 -4.40 19.20
C GLU A 344 -28.95 -2.99 18.98
N ALA A 345 -29.05 -2.61 17.70
CA ALA A 345 -30.17 -1.86 17.08
C ALA A 345 -29.75 -1.02 15.86
N THR A 346 -28.69 -1.40 15.12
CA THR A 346 -28.64 -0.99 13.72
C THR A 346 -29.56 -1.91 12.94
N GLN A 347 -30.65 -1.37 12.39
CA GLN A 347 -31.54 -2.16 11.55
C GLN A 347 -30.78 -2.54 10.28
N PRO A 348 -30.78 -3.82 9.87
CA PRO A 348 -30.08 -4.24 8.66
C PRO A 348 -30.62 -3.53 7.43
N HIS A 349 -29.73 -3.19 6.50
CA HIS A 349 -30.09 -2.50 5.27
C HIS A 349 -30.42 -3.46 4.16
N CYS A 350 -31.63 -3.30 3.61
CA CYS A 350 -32.17 -4.14 2.57
C CYS A 350 -32.16 -3.41 1.23
N PHE A 351 -31.45 -3.97 0.25
CA PHE A 351 -31.26 -3.43 -1.08
C PHE A 351 -31.99 -4.30 -2.10
N GLN A 352 -32.67 -3.66 -3.06
CA GLN A 352 -33.29 -4.37 -4.17
C GLN A 352 -32.25 -5.10 -5.01
N ARG A 353 -31.05 -4.52 -5.14
CA ARG A 353 -29.93 -5.05 -5.91
C ARG A 353 -28.62 -4.79 -5.19
N VAL A 354 -27.72 -5.76 -5.22
CA VAL A 354 -26.32 -5.64 -4.80
C VAL A 354 -25.46 -6.23 -5.91
N VAL A 355 -24.40 -5.53 -6.30
CA VAL A 355 -23.39 -6.08 -7.21
C VAL A 355 -22.20 -6.52 -6.37
N MET A 356 -21.72 -7.73 -6.58
CA MET A 356 -20.53 -8.23 -5.93
C MET A 356 -19.48 -8.58 -6.98
N CYS A 357 -18.26 -8.10 -6.78
CA CYS A 357 -17.15 -8.29 -7.69
C CYS A 357 -15.93 -8.79 -6.94
N LYS A 358 -15.31 -9.85 -7.45
CA LYS A 358 -13.98 -10.30 -7.01
C LYS A 358 -12.94 -9.80 -8.01
N TRP A 359 -11.99 -9.01 -7.53
CA TRP A 359 -10.90 -8.50 -8.35
C TRP A 359 -9.60 -9.18 -7.97
N ASP A 360 -9.18 -10.06 -8.86
CA ASP A 360 -7.93 -10.80 -8.74
C ASP A 360 -6.84 -10.17 -9.59
N LEU A 361 -5.61 -10.59 -9.28
CA LEU A 361 -4.33 -10.19 -9.85
C LEU A 361 -4.17 -10.48 -11.36
N GLN A 362 -5.22 -10.53 -12.16
CA GLN A 362 -5.07 -10.63 -13.61
C GLN A 362 -4.62 -9.27 -14.17
N ILE A 363 -3.31 -9.09 -14.03
CA ILE A 363 -2.43 -8.15 -14.70
C ILE A 363 -2.81 -8.16 -16.19
N GLY A 364 -3.59 -7.16 -16.63
CA GLY A 364 -3.97 -7.01 -18.04
C GLY A 364 -5.36 -6.45 -18.29
N GLY A 365 -6.22 -6.38 -17.25
CA GLY A 365 -7.60 -5.93 -17.43
C GLY A 365 -7.88 -4.44 -17.20
N GLY A 366 -7.14 -3.77 -16.29
CA GLY A 366 -7.50 -2.45 -15.77
C GLY A 366 -6.80 -1.25 -16.41
N SER A 367 -7.20 -0.04 -16.00
CA SER A 367 -6.55 1.21 -16.40
C SER A 367 -5.06 1.24 -15.98
N PRO A 368 -4.17 1.89 -16.75
CA PRO A 368 -2.78 2.11 -16.36
C PRO A 368 -2.70 2.80 -14.98
N LEU A 369 -1.89 2.26 -14.05
CA LEU A 369 -1.76 2.77 -12.67
C LEU A 369 -1.46 4.26 -12.60
N ALA A 370 -0.62 4.76 -13.50
CA ALA A 370 -0.31 6.18 -13.55
C ALA A 370 -1.54 7.00 -13.94
N ALA A 371 -2.36 6.54 -14.88
CA ALA A 371 -3.60 7.23 -15.24
C ALA A 371 -4.58 7.29 -14.05
N VAL A 372 -4.71 6.18 -13.31
CA VAL A 372 -5.51 6.09 -12.08
C VAL A 372 -4.99 7.06 -11.01
N ALA A 373 -3.67 7.05 -10.76
CA ALA A 373 -3.06 7.92 -9.74
C ALA A 373 -3.24 9.39 -10.07
N ARG A 374 -3.11 9.77 -11.35
CA ARG A 374 -3.40 11.13 -11.83
C ARG A 374 -4.86 11.51 -11.58
N ARG A 375 -5.83 10.64 -11.88
CA ARG A 375 -7.25 10.92 -11.60
C ARG A 375 -7.48 11.16 -10.10
N VAL A 376 -6.96 10.28 -9.26
CA VAL A 376 -7.07 10.38 -7.80
C VAL A 376 -6.48 11.71 -7.30
N VAL A 377 -5.26 12.03 -7.73
CA VAL A 377 -4.59 13.30 -7.37
C VAL A 377 -5.38 14.50 -7.86
N SER A 378 -5.88 14.49 -9.10
CA SER A 378 -6.74 15.56 -9.63
C SER A 378 -8.00 15.74 -8.79
N ALA A 379 -8.62 14.65 -8.32
CA ALA A 379 -9.78 14.71 -7.44
C ALA A 379 -9.43 15.30 -6.06
N PHE A 380 -8.25 15.03 -5.51
CA PHE A 380 -7.80 15.66 -4.27
C PHE A 380 -7.51 17.15 -4.43
N ILE A 381 -6.87 17.55 -5.53
CA ILE A 381 -6.64 18.98 -5.85
C ILE A 381 -7.97 19.71 -6.00
N ALA A 382 -8.90 19.18 -6.79
CA ALA A 382 -10.21 19.79 -7.03
C ALA A 382 -11.05 19.96 -5.74
N LYS A 383 -10.81 19.11 -4.73
CA LYS A 383 -11.46 19.19 -3.41
C LYS A 383 -10.67 19.99 -2.38
N GLY A 384 -9.52 20.58 -2.74
CA GLY A 384 -8.65 21.30 -1.80
C GLY A 384 -8.09 20.42 -0.68
N MET A 385 -7.94 19.11 -0.95
CA MET A 385 -7.52 18.12 0.06
C MET A 385 -6.01 17.93 0.15
N LEU A 386 -5.25 18.24 -0.90
CA LEU A 386 -3.79 18.11 -0.83
C LEU A 386 -3.20 19.28 -0.03
N PRO A 387 -2.49 19.01 1.08
CA PRO A 387 -1.77 20.05 1.78
C PRO A 387 -0.59 20.54 0.94
N ALA A 388 0.02 21.65 1.36
CA ALA A 388 1.33 22.02 0.87
C ALA A 388 2.34 20.89 1.17
N SER A 389 3.32 20.71 0.30
CA SER A 389 4.40 19.76 0.55
C SER A 389 5.09 20.10 1.88
N PRO A 390 5.27 19.13 2.80
CA PRO A 390 6.04 19.36 4.01
C PRO A 390 7.54 19.47 3.72
N ILE A 391 7.96 19.05 2.51
CA ILE A 391 9.35 19.09 2.07
C ILE A 391 9.63 20.42 1.38
N GLN A 392 10.67 21.10 1.86
CA GLN A 392 11.17 22.34 1.29
C GLN A 392 12.57 22.12 0.72
N TYR A 393 12.75 22.37 -0.57
CA TYR A 393 14.05 22.33 -1.23
C TYR A 393 14.65 23.75 -1.31
N PRO A 394 15.96 23.94 -1.12
CA PRO A 394 16.60 25.25 -1.26
C PRO A 394 16.32 25.86 -2.64
N GLY A 395 16.08 27.17 -2.70
CA GLY A 395 15.81 27.86 -3.97
C GLY A 395 14.42 27.60 -4.55
N SER A 396 13.59 26.77 -3.90
CA SER A 396 12.14 26.85 -4.03
C SER A 396 11.72 28.20 -3.44
N SER A 397 11.76 29.27 -4.23
CA SER A 397 11.20 30.55 -3.82
C SER A 397 9.72 30.34 -3.59
N SER A 398 9.37 30.02 -2.35
CA SER A 398 8.05 30.13 -1.78
C SER A 398 7.71 31.61 -1.64
N SER A 399 7.96 32.41 -2.68
CA SER A 399 7.26 33.68 -2.81
C SER A 399 5.81 33.28 -2.70
N ARG A 400 5.25 33.63 -1.55
CA ARG A 400 3.89 33.46 -1.11
C ARG A 400 2.96 34.32 -1.97
N GLU A 401 3.27 34.43 -3.26
CA GLU A 401 2.28 34.56 -4.29
C GLU A 401 1.53 33.24 -4.25
N THR A 402 0.47 33.28 -3.46
CA THR A 402 -0.70 32.45 -3.60
C THR A 402 -0.98 32.30 -5.10
N ASN A 403 -0.43 31.27 -5.73
CA ASN A 403 -1.06 30.70 -6.91
C ASN A 403 -2.44 30.27 -6.39
N GLU A 404 -3.43 31.13 -6.60
CA GLU A 404 -4.84 30.89 -6.25
C GLU A 404 -5.33 29.55 -6.84
N ASP A 405 -4.62 29.01 -7.82
CA ASP A 405 -4.90 27.75 -8.48
C ASP A 405 -4.39 26.51 -7.72
N GLY A 406 -3.60 26.64 -6.64
CA GLY A 406 -3.09 25.50 -5.87
C GLY A 406 -2.23 24.52 -6.67
N VAL A 407 -1.77 24.91 -7.86
CA VAL A 407 -0.93 24.08 -8.72
C VAL A 407 0.52 24.25 -8.28
N ASP A 408 1.05 23.23 -7.59
CA ASP A 408 2.45 23.11 -7.23
C ASP A 408 3.33 23.37 -8.49
N PRO A 409 4.35 24.25 -8.44
CA PRO A 409 5.14 24.61 -9.60
C PRO A 409 5.78 23.39 -10.26
N ASP A 410 5.76 23.35 -11.59
CA ASP A 410 6.35 22.26 -12.36
C ASP A 410 7.86 22.17 -12.12
N PRO A 411 8.37 21.07 -11.54
CA PRO A 411 9.77 20.99 -11.18
C PRO A 411 10.67 20.91 -12.43
N ARG A 412 10.12 20.67 -13.64
CA ARG A 412 10.84 20.75 -14.93
C ARG A 412 11.50 22.11 -15.19
N GLY A 413 11.04 23.19 -14.56
CA GLY A 413 11.67 24.51 -14.67
C GLY A 413 12.89 24.69 -13.76
N SER A 414 13.18 23.72 -12.88
CA SER A 414 14.27 23.79 -11.91
C SER A 414 15.51 23.09 -12.46
N SER A 415 16.65 23.76 -12.43
CA SER A 415 17.95 23.15 -12.67
C SER A 415 18.44 22.27 -11.50
N MET A 416 17.63 22.16 -10.44
CA MET A 416 17.91 21.36 -9.25
C MET A 416 17.22 19.99 -9.30
N LEU A 417 18.01 18.93 -9.26
CA LEU A 417 17.51 17.57 -9.03
C LEU A 417 17.05 17.45 -7.58
N ARG A 418 15.78 17.10 -7.38
CA ARG A 418 15.14 17.03 -6.07
C ARG A 418 14.94 15.56 -5.71
N VAL A 419 15.67 15.07 -4.72
CA VAL A 419 15.67 13.66 -4.33
C VAL A 419 14.99 13.54 -2.97
N LEU A 420 13.91 12.78 -2.91
CA LEU A 420 13.22 12.43 -1.67
C LEU A 420 13.59 11.00 -1.29
N ILE A 421 14.17 10.82 -0.11
CA ILE A 421 14.58 9.52 0.42
C ILE A 421 13.56 9.08 1.48
N GLU A 422 13.00 7.88 1.31
CA GLU A 422 12.17 7.26 2.34
C GLU A 422 13.03 6.96 3.58
N SER A 423 12.64 7.55 4.71
CA SER A 423 13.06 7.14 6.03
C SER A 423 12.05 6.14 6.58
N ARG A 424 12.53 5.04 7.14
CA ARG A 424 11.68 4.09 7.89
C ARG A 424 12.11 4.13 9.35
N GLN A 425 11.16 3.85 10.24
CA GLN A 425 11.37 3.80 11.69
C GLN A 425 10.84 2.48 12.27
N GLY A 426 11.05 1.38 11.54
CA GLY A 426 10.54 0.05 11.89
C GLY A 426 11.65 -0.93 12.22
N PRO A 427 11.31 -2.20 12.54
CA PRO A 427 12.27 -3.22 12.92
C PRO A 427 13.05 -3.81 11.73
N VAL A 428 12.76 -3.39 10.50
CA VAL A 428 13.37 -3.93 9.27
C VAL A 428 13.50 -2.82 8.24
N ARG A 429 14.38 -2.99 7.24
CA ARG A 429 14.48 -2.06 6.10
C ARG A 429 14.66 -0.60 6.54
N ASN A 430 15.78 -0.28 7.16
CA ASN A 430 16.11 1.11 7.54
C ASN A 430 17.42 1.51 6.89
N ILE A 431 17.58 2.78 6.52
CA ILE A 431 18.88 3.35 6.16
C ILE A 431 19.47 3.95 7.44
N LYS A 432 20.42 3.25 8.05
CA LYS A 432 20.95 3.61 9.39
C LYS A 432 21.85 4.84 9.36
N ASN A 433 22.41 5.21 8.21
CA ASN A 433 23.23 6.40 8.01
C ASN A 433 22.55 7.47 7.13
N LEU A 434 21.23 7.62 7.23
CA LEU A 434 20.47 8.56 6.39
C LEU A 434 20.99 10.00 6.47
N GLU A 435 21.35 10.49 7.67
CA GLU A 435 21.88 11.84 7.85
C GLU A 435 23.21 12.06 7.11
N GLU A 436 24.07 11.04 7.03
CA GLU A 436 25.33 11.09 6.27
C GLU A 436 25.06 11.25 4.77
N LEU A 437 24.05 10.54 4.24
CA LEU A 437 23.66 10.67 2.83
C LEU A 437 23.11 12.07 2.52
N LEU A 438 22.29 12.63 3.40
CA LEU A 438 21.77 14.00 3.24
C LEU A 438 22.90 15.04 3.27
N ALA A 439 23.89 14.86 4.17
CA ALA A 439 25.08 15.69 4.22
C ALA A 439 25.91 15.59 2.95
N ALA A 440 26.11 14.37 2.42
CA ALA A 440 26.87 14.14 1.20
C ALA A 440 26.19 14.75 -0.05
N CYS A 441 24.86 14.72 -0.14
CA CYS A 441 24.15 15.43 -1.20
C CYS A 441 24.43 16.94 -1.16
N LYS A 442 24.44 17.54 0.04
CA LYS A 442 24.73 18.96 0.23
C LYS A 442 26.18 19.29 -0.13
N GLU A 443 27.12 18.45 0.24
CA GLU A 443 28.54 18.62 -0.10
C GLU A 443 28.76 18.58 -1.62
N VAL A 444 28.17 17.61 -2.32
CA VAL A 444 28.29 17.51 -3.78
C VAL A 444 27.62 18.70 -4.49
N ASP A 445 26.48 19.18 -4.01
CA ASP A 445 25.85 20.40 -4.55
C ASP A 445 26.76 21.62 -4.40
N GLN A 446 27.49 21.74 -3.29
CA GLN A 446 28.43 22.84 -3.02
C GLN A 446 29.69 22.79 -3.91
N ILE A 447 30.17 21.59 -4.23
CA ILE A 447 31.36 21.39 -5.07
C ILE A 447 31.03 21.54 -6.56
N GLY A 448 29.78 21.26 -6.95
CA GLY A 448 29.28 21.34 -8.31
C GLY A 448 28.68 20.02 -8.75
N PHE A 449 27.35 19.92 -8.67
CA PHE A 449 26.62 18.77 -9.19
C PHE A 449 26.31 18.96 -10.68
N SER A 450 26.32 17.87 -11.44
CA SER A 450 25.79 17.86 -12.80
C SER A 450 25.26 16.47 -13.13
N ALA A 451 24.06 16.43 -13.71
CA ALA A 451 23.39 15.24 -14.22
C ALA A 451 22.35 15.64 -15.28
N GLY A 452 22.63 15.39 -16.55
CA GLY A 452 21.74 15.79 -17.65
C GLY A 452 21.50 17.31 -17.65
N SER A 453 20.24 17.72 -17.50
CA SER A 453 19.85 19.13 -17.42
C SER A 453 19.96 19.75 -16.02
N PHE A 454 20.35 18.97 -15.02
CA PHE A 454 20.47 19.44 -13.64
C PHE A 454 21.90 19.87 -13.33
N ASP A 455 22.06 21.05 -12.74
CA ASP A 455 23.33 21.62 -12.26
C ASP A 455 23.38 21.82 -10.74
N ARG A 456 22.30 21.41 -10.06
CA ARG A 456 22.14 21.46 -8.60
C ARG A 456 21.52 20.16 -8.09
N LEU A 457 21.79 19.81 -6.84
CA LEU A 457 21.23 18.65 -6.15
C LEU A 457 20.67 19.08 -4.80
N SER A 458 19.49 18.58 -4.46
CA SER A 458 18.99 18.66 -3.10
C SER A 458 18.28 17.38 -2.70
N CYS A 459 18.73 16.81 -1.59
CA CYS A 459 18.13 15.63 -0.98
C CYS A 459 17.33 16.04 0.27
N ALA A 460 16.19 15.39 0.45
CA ALA A 460 15.38 15.46 1.64
C ALA A 460 14.95 14.05 2.05
N ALA A 461 14.50 13.88 3.28
CA ALA A 461 13.95 12.63 3.75
C ALA A 461 12.54 12.81 4.32
N THR A 462 11.72 11.78 4.18
CA THR A 462 10.42 11.71 4.84
C THR A 462 10.08 10.28 5.23
N SER A 463 9.31 10.11 6.29
CA SER A 463 8.71 8.81 6.60
C SER A 463 7.31 8.74 5.99
N PHE A 464 6.95 7.62 5.38
CA PHE A 464 5.58 7.42 4.89
C PHE A 464 4.61 6.94 5.97
N SER A 465 5.11 6.66 7.16
CA SER A 465 4.31 6.32 8.33
C SER A 465 4.69 7.15 9.55
N GLU A 466 3.82 7.15 10.55
CA GLU A 466 4.17 7.62 11.88
C GLU A 466 5.10 6.61 12.59
N ARG A 467 5.57 6.95 13.81
CA ARG A 467 6.47 6.12 14.62
C ARG A 467 5.91 4.74 14.94
N ASP A 468 4.60 4.65 15.10
CA ASP A 468 3.86 3.42 15.32
C ASP A 468 3.44 2.75 14.02
N GLY A 469 4.00 3.19 12.88
CA GLY A 469 3.73 2.72 11.53
C GLY A 469 2.30 2.93 11.03
N PHE A 470 1.46 3.65 11.79
CA PHE A 470 0.14 4.04 11.35
C PHE A 470 0.25 5.11 10.26
N VAL A 471 -0.71 5.10 9.33
CA VAL A 471 -0.86 6.10 8.28
C VAL A 471 -2.29 6.60 8.32
N ASP A 472 -2.49 7.71 9.01
CA ASP A 472 -3.79 8.38 9.02
C ASP A 472 -4.08 9.08 7.68
N ARG A 473 -5.26 9.71 7.61
CA ARG A 473 -5.71 10.41 6.41
C ARG A 473 -4.80 11.59 6.03
N ASP A 474 -4.38 12.38 7.01
CA ASP A 474 -3.61 13.60 6.79
C ASP A 474 -2.17 13.25 6.42
N ARG A 475 -1.60 12.22 7.06
CA ARG A 475 -0.30 11.66 6.72
C ARG A 475 -0.29 11.09 5.32
N PHE A 476 -1.33 10.36 4.89
CA PHE A 476 -1.43 9.88 3.52
C PHE A 476 -1.43 11.03 2.49
N LEU A 477 -2.23 12.07 2.71
CA LEU A 477 -2.28 13.26 1.83
C LEU A 477 -0.95 14.02 1.83
N THR A 478 -0.31 14.13 2.99
CA THR A 478 1.02 14.73 3.17
C THR A 478 2.10 13.94 2.42
N ASN A 479 2.03 12.61 2.43
CA ASN A 479 2.93 11.75 1.65
C ASN A 479 2.78 11.99 0.15
N ILE A 480 1.54 12.09 -0.34
CA ILE A 480 1.27 12.45 -1.74
C ILE A 480 1.86 13.82 -2.08
N ALA A 481 1.65 14.84 -1.24
CA ALA A 481 2.22 16.15 -1.46
C ALA A 481 3.76 16.12 -1.46
N ALA A 482 4.37 15.36 -0.56
CA ALA A 482 5.82 15.20 -0.45
C ALA A 482 6.42 14.57 -1.72
N VAL A 483 5.91 13.43 -2.19
CA VAL A 483 6.46 12.75 -3.38
C VAL A 483 6.26 13.56 -4.67
N ARG A 484 5.22 14.40 -4.72
CA ARG A 484 4.95 15.28 -5.87
C ARG A 484 5.89 16.47 -5.99
N SER A 485 6.56 16.85 -4.92
CA SER A 485 7.57 17.93 -4.92
C SER A 485 8.95 17.46 -5.36
N ALA A 486 9.15 16.14 -5.52
CA ALA A 486 10.41 15.51 -5.85
C ALA A 486 10.51 15.07 -7.32
N HIS A 487 11.73 15.06 -7.84
CA HIS A 487 12.11 14.46 -9.11
C HIS A 487 12.38 12.96 -8.95
N VAL A 488 13.12 12.59 -7.91
CA VAL A 488 13.50 11.19 -7.65
C VAL A 488 12.96 10.80 -6.28
N LEU A 489 12.25 9.68 -6.22
CA LEU A 489 11.88 9.03 -4.98
C LEU A 489 12.78 7.81 -4.77
N VAL A 490 13.56 7.82 -3.70
CA VAL A 490 14.40 6.69 -3.27
C VAL A 490 13.68 5.95 -2.16
N VAL A 491 13.43 4.66 -2.34
CA VAL A 491 12.75 3.82 -1.34
C VAL A 491 13.53 2.54 -1.10
N LEU A 492 13.42 2.00 0.11
CA LEU A 492 13.77 0.60 0.33
C LEU A 492 12.67 -0.29 -0.24
N HIS A 493 13.04 -1.40 -0.88
CA HIS A 493 12.08 -2.34 -1.46
C HIS A 493 10.91 -2.65 -0.51
N GLY A 494 9.70 -2.60 -1.05
CA GLY A 494 8.46 -2.87 -0.32
C GLY A 494 7.36 -1.87 -0.63
N ALA A 495 6.35 -1.81 0.23
CA ALA A 495 5.12 -1.06 -0.01
C ALA A 495 5.33 0.47 -0.14
N GLY A 496 6.41 1.03 0.42
CA GLY A 496 6.76 2.45 0.27
C GLY A 496 6.91 2.88 -1.20
N ALA A 497 7.35 1.96 -2.08
CA ALA A 497 7.47 2.17 -3.52
C ALA A 497 6.16 2.55 -4.20
N THR A 498 5.02 2.15 -3.63
CA THR A 498 3.68 2.50 -4.12
C THR A 498 3.46 4.03 -4.19
N ASN A 499 4.13 4.80 -3.32
CA ASN A 499 4.02 6.26 -3.36
C ASN A 499 4.56 6.87 -4.66
N SER A 500 5.40 6.14 -5.40
CA SER A 500 5.91 6.59 -6.71
C SER A 500 4.79 6.84 -7.74
N TRP A 501 3.64 6.17 -7.63
CA TRP A 501 2.54 6.36 -8.58
C TRP A 501 1.91 7.75 -8.48
N PHE A 502 2.05 8.41 -7.32
CA PHE A 502 1.52 9.76 -7.10
C PHE A 502 2.49 10.87 -7.48
N MET A 503 3.74 10.53 -7.82
CA MET A 503 4.73 11.48 -8.35
C MET A 503 4.24 12.14 -9.65
N ARG A 504 4.95 13.18 -10.08
CA ARG A 504 4.63 13.86 -11.34
C ARG A 504 5.03 13.00 -12.53
N GLN A 505 4.11 12.85 -13.47
CA GLN A 505 4.35 12.06 -14.66
C GLN A 505 5.29 12.78 -15.63
N ASN A 506 6.08 12.00 -16.34
CA ASN A 506 7.10 12.38 -17.33
C ASN A 506 8.34 13.10 -16.77
N SER A 507 8.33 13.49 -15.49
CA SER A 507 9.40 14.24 -14.85
C SER A 507 9.94 13.59 -13.58
N SER A 508 9.60 12.32 -13.34
CA SER A 508 9.95 11.65 -12.09
C SER A 508 10.48 10.24 -12.27
N ALA A 509 11.25 9.79 -11.29
CA ALA A 509 11.82 8.46 -11.21
C ALA A 509 11.65 7.84 -9.83
N LEU A 510 11.48 6.53 -9.79
CA LEU A 510 11.60 5.68 -8.61
C LEU A 510 12.95 4.98 -8.63
N VAL A 511 13.70 5.12 -7.54
CA VAL A 511 14.89 4.33 -7.24
C VAL A 511 14.53 3.36 -6.11
N GLU A 512 14.52 2.07 -6.43
CA GLU A 512 14.32 1.01 -5.45
C GLU A 512 15.66 0.49 -4.94
N LEU A 513 15.95 0.73 -3.66
CA LEU A 513 17.07 0.14 -2.94
C LEU A 513 16.74 -1.31 -2.56
N ARG A 514 17.59 -2.24 -2.98
CA ARG A 514 17.46 -3.68 -2.75
C ARG A 514 18.62 -4.15 -1.88
N PRO A 515 18.37 -4.63 -0.64
CA PRO A 515 19.45 -5.04 0.23
C PRO A 515 20.22 -6.28 -0.25
N CYS A 516 21.28 -6.65 0.48
CA CYS A 516 22.23 -7.66 0.06
C CYS A 516 21.59 -8.96 -0.39
N GLN A 517 22.00 -9.39 -1.58
CA GLN A 517 21.54 -10.61 -2.24
C GLN A 517 20.06 -10.62 -2.63
N PHE A 518 19.26 -9.64 -2.21
CA PHE A 518 17.84 -9.62 -2.51
C PHE A 518 17.60 -9.40 -4.02
N GLY A 519 18.33 -8.45 -4.59
CA GLY A 519 18.30 -8.13 -6.00
C GLY A 519 18.99 -9.13 -6.93
N THR A 520 19.81 -10.03 -6.38
CA THR A 520 20.57 -11.03 -7.14
C THR A 520 20.10 -12.45 -6.85
N ARG A 521 20.41 -12.99 -5.68
CA ARG A 521 20.03 -14.35 -5.25
C ARG A 521 18.52 -14.59 -5.27
N PHE A 522 17.72 -13.56 -4.99
CA PHE A 522 16.26 -13.63 -4.94
C PHE A 522 15.57 -12.78 -6.01
N ALA A 523 16.28 -12.44 -7.08
CA ALA A 523 15.86 -11.44 -8.05
C ALA A 523 14.47 -11.59 -8.71
N PRO A 524 13.93 -12.81 -8.94
CA PRO A 524 12.58 -12.95 -9.48
C PRO A 524 11.50 -12.23 -8.66
N TRP A 525 11.76 -11.99 -7.36
CA TRP A 525 10.82 -11.32 -6.48
C TRP A 525 10.82 -9.79 -6.62
N PRO A 526 11.92 -9.04 -6.38
CA PRO A 526 11.92 -7.59 -6.57
C PRO A 526 11.52 -7.19 -7.99
N ASP A 527 11.76 -8.05 -8.98
CA ASP A 527 11.47 -7.78 -10.39
C ASP A 527 10.02 -8.11 -10.80
N LYS A 528 9.24 -8.69 -9.89
CA LYS A 528 7.90 -9.20 -10.23
C LYS A 528 6.88 -8.11 -10.47
N TYR A 529 6.92 -7.03 -9.69
CA TYR A 529 5.83 -6.05 -9.60
C TYR A 529 6.23 -4.66 -10.05
N MET A 530 6.95 -3.90 -9.22
CA MET A 530 7.19 -2.46 -9.48
C MET A 530 7.81 -2.17 -10.85
N PRO A 531 8.89 -2.85 -11.31
CA PRO A 531 9.45 -2.55 -12.63
C PRO A 531 8.43 -2.75 -13.75
N LYS A 532 7.73 -3.89 -13.76
CA LYS A 532 6.71 -4.23 -14.76
C LYS A 532 5.49 -3.32 -14.68
N GLN A 533 5.15 -2.85 -13.49
CA GLN A 533 4.06 -1.90 -13.28
C GLN A 533 4.43 -0.55 -13.89
N HIS A 534 5.66 -0.05 -13.70
CA HIS A 534 6.12 1.19 -14.31
C HIS A 534 6.26 1.09 -15.84
N GLU A 535 6.82 -0.01 -16.33
CA GLU A 535 6.94 -0.30 -17.77
C GLU A 535 5.56 -0.27 -18.47
N LYS A 536 4.53 -0.87 -17.86
CA LYS A 536 3.15 -0.88 -18.38
C LYS A 536 2.47 0.48 -18.37
N ASN A 537 3.07 1.48 -17.73
CA ASN A 537 2.61 2.86 -17.74
C ASN A 537 3.46 3.72 -18.70
N ASP A 538 4.02 3.13 -19.75
CA ASP A 538 4.84 3.82 -20.76
C ASP A 538 6.04 4.60 -20.18
N ASP A 539 6.57 4.14 -19.04
CA ASP A 539 7.68 4.77 -18.33
C ASP A 539 7.41 6.23 -17.90
N VAL A 540 6.13 6.63 -17.74
CA VAL A 540 5.78 7.98 -17.27
C VAL A 540 6.36 8.28 -15.88
N ILE A 541 6.67 7.25 -15.09
CA ILE A 541 7.58 7.32 -13.95
C ILE A 541 8.66 6.29 -14.22
N ARG A 542 9.91 6.74 -14.34
CA ARG A 542 11.05 5.88 -14.69
C ARG A 542 11.45 5.02 -13.51
N PHE A 543 11.63 3.73 -13.73
CA PHE A 543 12.07 2.80 -12.69
C PHE A 543 13.58 2.55 -12.77
N PHE A 544 14.24 2.54 -11.62
CA PHE A 544 15.63 2.15 -11.42
C PHE A 544 15.75 1.26 -10.19
N GLY A 545 16.65 0.27 -10.23
CA GLY A 545 16.95 -0.58 -9.07
C GLY A 545 18.41 -0.45 -8.65
N LEU A 546 18.68 -0.20 -7.38
CA LEU A 546 20.03 -0.19 -6.82
C LEU A 546 20.20 -1.38 -5.88
N ASN A 547 20.91 -2.41 -6.35
CA ASN A 547 21.22 -3.61 -5.61
C ASN A 547 22.49 -3.37 -4.79
N ILE A 548 22.39 -3.46 -3.47
CA ILE A 548 23.54 -3.33 -2.58
C ILE A 548 24.16 -4.72 -2.43
N GLU A 549 25.33 -4.97 -3.01
CA GLU A 549 25.97 -6.30 -2.97
C GLU A 549 27.26 -6.30 -2.13
N ASP A 550 27.72 -5.12 -1.70
CA ASP A 550 28.73 -4.94 -0.69
C ASP A 550 28.17 -5.25 0.71
N GLN A 551 28.55 -6.40 1.25
CA GLN A 551 28.10 -6.89 2.55
C GLN A 551 28.42 -5.93 3.71
N THR A 552 29.42 -5.04 3.57
CA THR A 552 29.75 -4.04 4.60
C THR A 552 28.68 -2.96 4.76
N GLN A 553 27.78 -2.84 3.77
CA GLN A 553 26.67 -1.88 3.75
C GLN A 553 25.35 -2.51 4.18
N CYS A 554 25.35 -3.77 4.61
CA CYS A 554 24.13 -4.51 4.97
C CYS A 554 24.19 -4.95 6.43
N LEU A 555 23.09 -4.74 7.15
CA LEU A 555 22.93 -5.15 8.53
C LEU A 555 21.68 -6.03 8.65
N GLN A 556 21.72 -7.03 9.52
CA GLN A 556 20.55 -7.85 9.83
C GLN A 556 19.40 -6.96 10.32
N GLY A 557 18.18 -7.28 9.91
CA GLY A 557 16.99 -6.64 10.47
C GLY A 557 16.82 -6.99 11.96
N ASP A 558 16.15 -6.12 12.71
CA ASP A 558 15.87 -6.34 14.13
C ASP A 558 15.01 -7.61 14.34
N ILE A 559 14.10 -7.92 13.40
CA ILE A 559 13.31 -9.18 13.43
C ILE A 559 14.21 -10.40 13.29
N GLU A 560 15.14 -10.42 12.31
CA GLU A 560 16.06 -11.54 12.14
C GLU A 560 16.94 -11.72 13.38
N THR A 561 17.43 -10.61 13.94
CA THR A 561 18.21 -10.59 15.17
C THR A 561 17.42 -11.15 16.35
N ALA A 562 16.17 -10.72 16.53
CA ALA A 562 15.27 -11.19 17.59
C ALA A 562 15.02 -12.69 17.51
N LEU A 563 14.82 -13.22 16.30
CA LEU A 563 14.63 -14.65 16.09
C LEU A 563 15.89 -15.48 16.38
N ARG A 564 17.06 -14.98 15.98
CA ARG A 564 18.36 -15.62 16.28
C ARG A 564 18.63 -15.63 17.78
N ASN A 565 18.20 -14.59 18.48
CA ASN A 565 18.30 -14.45 19.93
C ASN A 565 17.14 -15.11 20.69
N HIS A 566 16.24 -15.82 20.01
CA HIS A 566 15.07 -16.49 20.58
C HIS A 566 14.10 -15.57 21.36
N THR A 567 14.13 -14.26 21.11
CA THR A 567 13.16 -13.33 21.72
C THR A 567 11.83 -13.35 20.96
N TYR A 568 11.84 -13.74 19.68
CA TYR A 568 10.64 -13.98 18.86
C TYR A 568 10.48 -15.47 18.56
N HIS A 569 9.23 -15.93 18.53
CA HIS A 569 8.91 -17.31 18.12
C HIS A 569 9.05 -17.47 16.60
N ARG A 570 9.63 -18.58 16.12
CA ARG A 570 9.79 -18.79 14.67
C ARG A 570 8.47 -18.82 13.91
N ASP A 571 7.39 -19.23 14.56
CA ASP A 571 6.07 -19.28 13.92
C ASP A 571 5.41 -17.91 13.77
N SER A 572 5.89 -16.87 14.45
CA SER A 572 5.33 -15.51 14.32
C SER A 572 5.78 -14.77 13.05
N VAL A 573 6.70 -15.35 12.27
CA VAL A 573 7.35 -14.68 11.13
C VAL A 573 7.45 -15.59 9.91
N GLY A 574 7.41 -15.01 8.71
CA GLY A 574 7.68 -15.72 7.46
C GLY A 574 9.13 -16.18 7.42
N TRP A 575 9.41 -17.42 7.80
CA TRP A 575 10.75 -17.99 7.76
C TRP A 575 11.15 -18.42 6.33
N ASP A 576 11.38 -17.46 5.45
CA ASP A 576 12.03 -17.68 4.15
C ASP A 576 13.31 -16.83 4.10
N ALA A 577 14.40 -17.39 3.57
CA ALA A 577 15.66 -16.68 3.42
C ALA A 577 15.52 -15.40 2.58
N SER A 578 14.57 -15.40 1.65
CA SER A 578 14.24 -14.23 0.83
C SER A 578 13.61 -13.09 1.64
N TYR A 579 12.80 -13.37 2.68
CA TYR A 579 12.31 -12.34 3.60
C TYR A 579 13.45 -11.70 4.37
N PHE A 580 14.39 -12.50 4.90
CA PHE A 580 15.54 -11.96 5.63
C PHE A 580 16.44 -11.10 4.75
N ALA A 581 16.74 -11.53 3.53
CA ALA A 581 17.49 -10.72 2.58
C ALA A 581 16.77 -9.40 2.25
N ARG A 582 15.46 -9.45 2.03
CA ARG A 582 14.62 -8.25 1.81
C ARG A 582 14.61 -7.29 2.99
N ASP A 583 14.60 -7.83 4.21
CA ASP A 583 14.28 -7.09 5.43
C ASP A 583 15.50 -6.53 6.18
N GLN A 584 16.68 -6.66 5.60
CA GLN A 584 17.93 -6.06 6.10
C GLN A 584 17.85 -4.54 6.22
N HIS A 585 18.63 -3.98 7.15
CA HIS A 585 18.94 -2.57 7.15
C HIS A 585 20.16 -2.29 6.26
N LEU A 586 20.31 -1.02 5.85
CA LEU A 586 21.41 -0.56 5.01
C LEU A 586 22.23 0.54 5.70
N VAL A 587 23.53 0.53 5.43
CA VAL A 587 24.47 1.62 5.70
C VAL A 587 25.11 1.97 4.36
N LEU A 588 24.51 2.90 3.62
CA LEU A 588 24.89 3.18 2.24
C LEU A 588 26.16 4.02 2.19
N LYS A 589 27.14 3.64 1.38
CA LYS A 589 28.29 4.49 1.08
C LYS A 589 27.83 5.67 0.18
N PRO A 590 28.11 6.93 0.55
CA PRO A 590 27.62 8.07 -0.21
C PRO A 590 28.08 8.12 -1.68
N GLY A 591 29.33 7.77 -1.97
CA GLY A 591 29.91 7.78 -3.32
C GLY A 591 29.09 6.99 -4.36
N PRO A 592 28.95 5.66 -4.24
CA PRO A 592 28.15 4.85 -5.16
C PRO A 592 26.69 5.31 -5.25
N PHE A 593 26.10 5.72 -4.12
CA PHE A 593 24.73 6.22 -4.10
C PHE A 593 24.59 7.49 -4.95
N LEU A 594 25.47 8.47 -4.77
CA LEU A 594 25.44 9.74 -5.50
C LEU A 594 25.76 9.57 -6.98
N GLU A 595 26.66 8.65 -7.34
CA GLU A 595 26.92 8.29 -8.73
C GLU A 595 25.69 7.67 -9.40
N PHE A 596 24.97 6.80 -8.69
CA PHE A 596 23.72 6.25 -9.20
C PHE A 596 22.64 7.32 -9.35
N ILE A 597 22.54 8.28 -8.41
CA ILE A 597 21.62 9.43 -8.52
C ILE A 597 21.97 10.32 -9.72
N ARG A 598 23.25 10.50 -10.05
CA ARG A 598 23.69 11.21 -11.25
C ARG A 598 23.19 10.52 -12.51
N HIS A 599 23.38 9.21 -12.63
CA HIS A 599 22.85 8.41 -13.74
C HIS A 599 21.32 8.52 -13.89
N VAL A 600 20.59 8.50 -12.77
CA VAL A 600 19.13 8.73 -12.77
C VAL A 600 18.78 10.12 -13.31
N GLY A 601 19.48 11.15 -12.86
CA GLY A 601 19.28 12.54 -13.29
C GLY A 601 19.55 12.76 -14.78
N GLU A 602 20.59 12.11 -15.32
CA GLU A 602 20.92 12.15 -16.75
C GLU A 602 19.79 11.63 -17.63
N LEU A 603 19.12 10.56 -17.20
CA LEU A 603 18.07 9.88 -17.96
C LEU A 603 16.66 10.41 -17.67
N LEU A 604 16.52 11.33 -16.72
CA LEU A 604 15.21 11.69 -16.15
C LEU A 604 14.31 12.45 -17.13
N PHE A 605 14.85 13.21 -18.09
CA PHE A 605 14.02 13.92 -19.08
C PHE A 605 14.14 13.37 -20.49
N ASP A 606 15.20 12.63 -20.80
CA ASP A 606 15.34 11.96 -22.09
C ASP A 606 14.70 10.57 -22.04
N VAL A 607 13.44 10.48 -22.49
CA VAL A 607 12.68 9.22 -22.55
C VAL A 607 13.34 8.21 -23.49
N GLN A 608 13.91 8.68 -24.61
CA GLN A 608 14.50 7.77 -25.59
C GLN A 608 15.80 7.17 -25.03
N GLN A 609 16.67 8.03 -24.47
CA GLN A 609 17.90 7.56 -23.83
C GLN A 609 17.60 6.63 -22.66
N TYR A 610 16.57 6.91 -21.85
CA TYR A 610 16.12 5.99 -20.79
C TYR A 610 15.77 4.60 -21.34
N ARG A 611 15.00 4.54 -22.44
CA ARG A 611 14.60 3.27 -23.08
C ARG A 611 15.80 2.56 -23.70
N ASP A 612 16.71 3.30 -24.34
CA ASP A 612 17.93 2.72 -24.89
C ASP A 612 18.80 2.10 -23.78
N VAL A 613 18.91 2.77 -22.63
CA VAL A 613 19.63 2.25 -21.44
C VAL A 613 18.91 1.05 -20.81
N ARG A 614 17.57 1.04 -20.83
CA ARG A 614 16.77 -0.13 -20.40
C ARG A 614 17.03 -1.33 -21.29
N ASP A 615 16.93 -1.15 -22.60
CA ASP A 615 17.05 -2.21 -23.59
C ASP A 615 18.51 -2.72 -23.66
N ALA A 616 19.47 -1.89 -23.23
CA ALA A 616 20.86 -2.26 -23.00
C ALA A 616 21.14 -2.84 -21.60
N ASP A 617 20.10 -3.11 -20.79
CA ASP A 617 20.24 -3.72 -19.47
C ASP A 617 21.13 -2.89 -18.52
N ARG A 618 20.93 -1.57 -18.46
CA ARG A 618 21.77 -0.63 -17.67
C ARG A 618 20.97 0.27 -16.71
N LEU A 619 19.73 -0.08 -16.40
CA LEU A 619 18.93 0.62 -15.37
C LEU A 619 19.21 0.13 -13.94
N HIS A 620 19.94 -0.97 -13.78
CA HIS A 620 20.23 -1.54 -12.47
C HIS A 620 21.67 -1.33 -12.06
N GLY A 621 21.84 -0.69 -10.91
CA GLY A 621 23.12 -0.53 -10.25
C GLY A 621 23.39 -1.70 -9.31
N TYR A 622 24.65 -2.08 -9.20
CA TYR A 622 25.17 -3.08 -8.27
C TYR A 622 26.33 -2.44 -7.51
N VAL A 623 26.11 -2.15 -6.23
CA VAL A 623 27.15 -1.58 -5.37
C VAL A 623 28.04 -2.71 -4.88
N LEU A 624 29.28 -2.71 -5.34
CA LEU A 624 30.32 -3.68 -5.01
C LEU A 624 31.31 -3.06 -4.00
N PRO A 625 32.14 -3.87 -3.31
CA PRO A 625 33.21 -3.36 -2.46
C PRO A 625 34.15 -2.36 -3.18
N GLU A 626 34.42 -2.59 -4.46
CA GLU A 626 35.36 -1.83 -5.28
C GLU A 626 34.74 -0.69 -6.11
N GLY A 627 33.41 -0.65 -6.29
CA GLY A 627 32.80 0.31 -7.20
C GLY A 627 31.30 0.11 -7.45
N LEU A 628 30.74 0.95 -8.32
CA LEU A 628 29.38 0.80 -8.86
C LEU A 628 29.44 0.17 -10.24
N MET A 629 28.64 -0.87 -10.45
CA MET A 629 28.51 -1.56 -11.73
C MET A 629 27.07 -1.44 -12.23
N TYR A 630 26.87 -1.25 -13.54
CA TYR A 630 25.55 -1.35 -14.16
C TYR A 630 25.35 -2.72 -14.83
N GLY A 631 24.15 -3.28 -14.80
CA GLY A 631 23.86 -4.57 -15.43
C GLY A 631 22.37 -4.92 -15.52
N PRO A 632 22.04 -6.08 -16.11
CA PRO A 632 20.68 -6.52 -16.34
C PRO A 632 19.90 -6.71 -15.05
N LEU A 633 18.58 -6.78 -15.20
CA LEU A 633 17.71 -7.34 -14.17
C LEU A 633 18.06 -8.80 -13.89
N SER A 634 17.81 -9.26 -12.68
CA SER A 634 17.88 -10.68 -12.34
C SER A 634 19.22 -11.40 -12.49
N ILE A 635 20.34 -10.74 -12.18
CA ILE A 635 21.64 -11.41 -12.07
C ILE A 635 21.65 -12.35 -10.85
N THR A 636 21.49 -13.65 -11.06
CA THR A 636 21.45 -14.63 -9.95
C THR A 636 22.83 -15.01 -9.40
N ASN A 637 23.89 -14.84 -10.21
CA ASN A 637 25.28 -15.09 -9.82
C ASN A 637 26.18 -13.95 -10.31
N LEU A 638 26.42 -12.98 -9.43
CA LEU A 638 27.17 -11.77 -9.74
C LEU A 638 28.64 -12.05 -10.11
N THR A 639 29.28 -13.02 -9.45
CA THR A 639 30.68 -13.38 -9.72
C THR A 639 30.84 -13.98 -11.12
N ALA A 640 29.94 -14.90 -11.51
CA ALA A 640 29.93 -15.48 -12.85
C ALA A 640 29.70 -14.41 -13.91
N TYR A 641 28.67 -13.57 -13.74
CA TYR A 641 28.37 -12.47 -14.65
C TYR A 641 29.56 -11.52 -14.84
N ARG A 642 30.26 -11.17 -13.76
CA ARG A 642 31.45 -10.29 -13.83
C ARG A 642 32.60 -10.93 -14.61
N THR A 643 32.78 -12.23 -14.45
CA THR A 643 33.84 -12.98 -15.15
C THR A 643 33.56 -13.09 -16.64
N GLU A 644 32.29 -13.31 -17.00
CA GLU A 644 31.85 -13.54 -18.38
C GLU A 644 31.67 -12.25 -19.17
N SER A 645 31.03 -11.25 -18.56
CA SER A 645 30.66 -10.00 -19.24
C SER A 645 31.72 -8.91 -19.11
N ASN A 646 32.68 -9.05 -18.18
CA ASN A 646 33.68 -8.04 -17.82
C ASN A 646 33.10 -6.61 -17.78
N PRO A 647 32.03 -6.38 -16.99
CA PRO A 647 31.35 -5.09 -16.96
C PRO A 647 32.25 -4.02 -16.34
N ASP A 648 32.09 -2.77 -16.80
CA ASP A 648 32.79 -1.63 -16.23
C ASP A 648 32.34 -1.39 -14.78
N VAL A 649 33.32 -1.09 -13.93
CA VAL A 649 33.11 -0.84 -12.49
C VAL A 649 33.67 0.54 -12.21
N ILE A 650 32.77 1.47 -11.91
CA ILE A 650 33.12 2.86 -11.58
C ILE A 650 33.73 2.86 -10.18
N PRO A 651 35.04 3.12 -10.02
CA PRO A 651 35.69 3.12 -8.72
C PRO A 651 35.22 4.32 -7.89
N PHE A 652 35.37 4.21 -6.58
CA PHE A 652 34.98 5.24 -5.62
C PHE A 652 36.06 6.29 -5.37
#